data_AF-A0A8P4GBR2-F1
#
_entry.id   AF-A0A8P4GBR2-F1
#
_cell.length_a   1.000
_cell.length_b   1.000
_cell.length_c   1.000
_cell.angle_alpha   90.00
_cell.angle_beta   90.00
_cell.angle_gamma   90.00
#
_symmetry.space_group_name_H-M   'P 1'
#
loop_
_entity.id
_entity.type
_entity.pdbx_description
1 polymer ?
#
loop_
_entity_poly.entity_id
_entity_poly.type
_entity_poly.pdbx_seq_one_letter_code
_entity_poly.pdbx_strand_id
1 'polypeptide(L)'
;MRTNMSLLLLTCLLLCLQVNGNFASTPFYLNNGTVQVYESGFSVIVSTDFGLEVSYDTNHYVRISVPYTYQNATCGLCGNFNNHRGDDFRTRQGEVVSSDVVFANSWQASGDDEPGCEPQCKGLDCAACTEDQTALYSSTEHCGILQNSSGPFAVCHQQLPPQDFVESCVYDLCVGGGYKPILCQALNAYASQCQQNGIQLPSWRRQGFCEIPCPSNSHFESQGTGCPATCVNPNSTLNCPLPAQESCMCNSGYILSAGVCVPHADCGCSFEGRYYHSGDTVILDKDCGRRCSCSYGSMTCHSHERGCRPNSYATCSIMGSTSYHTFDGLTYQYPGACRFTLVKVKSMSRHPHFVVTIEKTPTDQQDFTQVLKFEVEDSQVSIGMDNSKVQVDGQRIRLPFRSASNRIQIYHSSIHSITLRTSFGVTLQTVWPHFVHVTAPGIYNGSLGGLCGDYNGHPNDDFRTPIGSLVNSSQLFGDSWRSGSLAAHCVETGNNNTERDPGEYCGILGLSHWPFAQCWVMVDPWQHVHICDGTVKSSWNPAVVQNNYLIFFLVSGGNCCPEEWCMKLRNTVLEHLKNITEKNCPKNSHYEPCGTSCPSTCPSLSFPFLCTTYCQEGCQCDDGFVLNGNQCVPPTACGCYHQGRYWSVGEHFWDGEECNSLCTCDESCRVVEGKLGCHPNPHGTCSASGDPHYLTFDGKAYDLQGTCRYVLVTLCNATNGLHQFSVDAKNEPWPREWSAVSVTSETNILKIANYLCNVGFLMIKVDGVTKNLPIFLNGSHVSIYARGYETYVSADFGLIVKGKTCGLCGNFNGNPNDEFRIPSGMMVTTPDEFGTAWKVAGSNTCNDGCGSSCPKCQNELPARAQCEVIQAADGPLSFCHEHVDPAPYLNDCVYDVCVLGDDFLCGAIQTYVSACQSWDGMCPCGKLWL
;
A
#
# COMPACT_ATOMS: atom_id res chain seq x y z
N MET A 1 30.49 0.34 -11.84
CA MET A 1 29.19 1.00 -11.64
C MET A 1 28.13 -0.06 -11.77
N ARG A 2 27.45 -0.42 -10.68
CA ARG A 2 26.32 -1.37 -10.72
C ARG A 2 25.06 -0.53 -10.92
N THR A 3 24.38 -0.69 -12.05
CA THR A 3 23.05 -0.12 -12.26
C THR A 3 22.06 -1.14 -11.69
N ASN A 4 21.26 -0.77 -10.69
CA ASN A 4 20.19 -1.64 -10.19
C ASN A 4 18.94 -1.34 -11.00
N MET A 5 18.44 -2.35 -11.70
CA MET A 5 17.20 -2.29 -12.43
C MET A 5 16.25 -3.30 -11.82
N SER A 6 15.13 -2.81 -11.30
CA SER A 6 14.11 -3.62 -10.64
C SER A 6 12.82 -3.48 -11.42
N LEU A 7 12.28 -4.60 -11.87
CA LEU A 7 10.95 -4.63 -12.45
C LEU A 7 9.95 -4.86 -11.31
N LEU A 8 9.12 -3.86 -11.03
CA LEU A 8 8.13 -3.94 -9.97
C LEU A 8 6.73 -4.07 -10.57
N LEU A 9 6.07 -5.19 -10.28
CA LEU A 9 4.64 -5.36 -10.46
C LEU A 9 3.93 -4.82 -9.22
N LEU A 10 3.55 -3.54 -9.26
CA LEU A 10 2.52 -3.01 -8.38
C LEU A 10 1.19 -3.01 -9.14
N THR A 11 0.23 -3.80 -8.66
CA THR A 11 -1.22 -3.75 -8.94
C THR A 11 -1.62 -3.21 -10.33
N CYS A 12 -1.86 -4.15 -11.26
CA CYS A 12 -2.66 -4.08 -12.49
C CYS A 12 -2.90 -2.67 -13.11
N LEU A 13 -2.02 -2.25 -14.04
CA LEU A 13 -2.29 -1.61 -15.36
C LEU A 13 -1.21 -0.65 -15.87
N LEU A 14 -0.13 -0.42 -15.12
CA LEU A 14 1.09 0.14 -15.70
C LEU A 14 2.29 -0.74 -15.37
N LEU A 15 3.07 -1.08 -16.39
CA LEU A 15 4.44 -1.50 -16.20
C LEU A 15 5.24 -0.33 -15.63
N CYS A 16 5.47 -0.40 -14.33
CA CYS A 16 6.33 0.53 -13.64
C CYS A 16 7.75 -0.04 -13.64
N LEU A 17 8.53 0.29 -14.66
CA LEU A 17 9.96 0.00 -14.68
C LEU A 17 10.67 0.93 -13.71
N GLN A 18 11.34 0.37 -12.70
CA GLN A 18 12.14 1.15 -11.77
C GLN A 18 13.63 0.99 -12.08
N VAL A 19 14.28 2.10 -12.40
CA VAL A 19 15.73 2.15 -12.64
C VAL A 19 16.37 3.01 -11.55
N ASN A 20 17.21 2.40 -10.71
CA ASN A 20 17.85 3.05 -9.57
C ASN A 20 16.86 3.84 -8.68
N GLY A 21 15.72 3.23 -8.35
CA GLY A 21 14.70 3.85 -7.50
C GLY A 21 13.70 4.78 -8.21
N ASN A 22 13.88 5.08 -9.50
CA ASN A 22 13.01 5.99 -10.24
C ASN A 22 12.18 5.27 -11.29
N PHE A 23 10.89 5.61 -11.39
CA PHE A 23 10.02 5.11 -12.45
C PHE A 23 10.43 5.65 -13.83
N ALA A 24 10.29 4.83 -14.85
CA ALA A 24 10.57 5.16 -16.24
C ALA A 24 9.55 4.47 -17.16
N SER A 25 9.16 5.16 -18.23
CA SER A 25 8.31 4.60 -19.29
C SER A 25 9.16 4.19 -20.49
N THR A 26 8.81 3.08 -21.11
CA THR A 26 9.42 2.60 -22.36
C THR A 26 9.03 3.48 -23.56
N PRO A 27 9.90 3.61 -24.58
CA PRO A 27 11.30 3.17 -24.59
C PRO A 27 12.22 4.17 -23.85
N PHE A 28 13.29 3.67 -23.22
CA PHE A 28 14.34 4.52 -22.66
C PHE A 28 15.74 3.90 -22.83
N TYR A 29 16.76 4.75 -22.71
CA TYR A 29 18.15 4.39 -22.93
C TYR A 29 18.99 4.76 -21.71
N LEU A 30 19.86 3.86 -21.27
CA LEU A 30 20.81 4.11 -20.18
C LEU A 30 22.25 4.07 -20.70
N ASN A 31 23.15 4.74 -19.99
CA ASN A 31 24.59 4.72 -20.25
C ASN A 31 24.93 5.00 -21.73
N ASN A 32 24.30 6.02 -22.32
CA ASN A 32 24.51 6.41 -23.72
C ASN A 32 24.17 5.31 -24.75
N GLY A 33 23.19 4.45 -24.45
CA GLY A 33 22.64 3.45 -25.36
C GLY A 33 23.15 2.01 -25.16
N THR A 34 24.06 1.79 -24.20
CA THR A 34 24.57 0.46 -23.80
C THR A 34 23.46 -0.46 -23.29
N VAL A 35 22.44 0.11 -22.63
CA VAL A 35 21.24 -0.64 -22.22
C VAL A 35 20.02 0.05 -22.81
N GLN A 36 19.19 -0.75 -23.47
CA GLN A 36 17.98 -0.32 -24.15
C GLN A 36 16.81 -1.10 -23.58
N VAL A 37 15.75 -0.40 -23.19
CA VAL A 37 14.53 -1.04 -22.70
C VAL A 37 13.37 -0.58 -23.58
N TYR A 38 12.68 -1.51 -24.21
CA TYR A 38 11.62 -1.23 -25.16
C TYR A 38 10.53 -2.30 -25.13
N GLU A 39 9.35 -1.97 -25.64
CA GLU A 39 8.24 -2.91 -25.80
C GLU A 39 8.28 -3.56 -27.19
N SER A 40 8.04 -4.86 -27.22
CA SER A 40 7.88 -5.62 -28.46
C SER A 40 6.88 -6.74 -28.22
N GLY A 41 5.80 -6.76 -29.00
CA GLY A 41 4.70 -7.71 -28.79
C GLY A 41 4.01 -7.46 -27.46
N PHE A 42 3.81 -8.53 -26.68
CA PHE A 42 3.31 -8.46 -25.31
C PHE A 42 4.42 -8.37 -24.25
N SER A 43 5.68 -8.21 -24.67
CA SER A 43 6.83 -8.30 -23.78
C SER A 43 7.59 -6.99 -23.68
N VAL A 44 8.16 -6.75 -22.51
CA VAL A 44 9.21 -5.75 -22.30
C VAL A 44 10.56 -6.43 -22.51
N ILE A 45 11.37 -5.84 -23.39
CA ILE A 45 12.70 -6.32 -23.74
C ILE A 45 13.75 -5.39 -23.14
N VAL A 46 14.67 -5.98 -22.38
CA VAL A 46 15.93 -5.37 -21.97
C VAL A 46 17.02 -5.90 -22.88
N SER A 47 17.59 -5.04 -23.71
CA SER A 47 18.68 -5.39 -24.62
C SER A 47 19.95 -4.63 -24.24
N THR A 48 21.08 -5.30 -24.36
CA THR A 48 22.40 -4.76 -24.01
C THR A 48 23.38 -4.89 -25.17
N ASP A 49 24.35 -3.99 -25.24
CA ASP A 49 25.40 -4.01 -26.29
C ASP A 49 26.36 -5.21 -26.19
N PHE A 50 26.46 -5.85 -25.02
CA PHE A 50 27.21 -7.09 -24.80
C PHE A 50 26.39 -8.36 -25.10
N GLY A 51 25.16 -8.21 -25.61
CA GLY A 51 24.36 -9.28 -26.18
C GLY A 51 23.42 -10.02 -25.21
N LEU A 52 23.36 -9.64 -23.93
CA LEU A 52 22.30 -10.12 -23.04
C LEU A 52 20.97 -9.49 -23.45
N GLU A 53 19.97 -10.34 -23.65
CA GLU A 53 18.58 -9.96 -23.89
C GLU A 53 17.68 -10.64 -22.86
N VAL A 54 16.85 -9.86 -22.17
CA VAL A 54 15.82 -10.37 -21.26
C VAL A 54 14.47 -9.92 -21.79
N SER A 55 13.56 -10.86 -22.02
CA SER A 55 12.17 -10.60 -22.41
C SER A 55 11.24 -11.08 -21.31
N TYR A 56 10.28 -10.25 -20.93
CA TYR A 56 9.26 -10.62 -19.96
C TYR A 56 7.88 -10.17 -20.44
N ASP A 57 6.93 -11.10 -20.43
CA ASP A 57 5.54 -10.88 -20.88
C ASP A 57 4.65 -10.17 -19.86
N THR A 58 5.25 -9.67 -18.76
CA THR A 58 4.57 -8.85 -17.74
C THR A 58 3.62 -9.64 -16.84
N ASN A 59 3.62 -10.97 -16.98
CA ASN A 59 2.74 -11.87 -16.25
C ASN A 59 3.49 -13.10 -15.72
N HIS A 60 3.84 -14.05 -16.59
CA HIS A 60 4.24 -15.41 -16.20
C HIS A 60 5.46 -15.96 -16.96
N TYR A 61 5.83 -15.37 -18.09
CA TYR A 61 6.85 -15.92 -18.98
C TYR A 61 8.05 -14.97 -19.09
N VAL A 62 9.18 -15.41 -18.54
CA VAL A 62 10.49 -14.76 -18.66
C VAL A 62 11.37 -15.58 -19.60
N ARG A 63 12.08 -14.89 -20.50
CA ARG A 63 13.09 -15.46 -21.38
C ARG A 63 14.39 -14.70 -21.24
N ILE A 64 15.49 -15.44 -21.18
CA ILE A 64 16.86 -14.90 -21.16
C ILE A 64 17.62 -15.46 -22.36
N SER A 65 18.27 -14.59 -23.13
CA SER A 65 19.16 -14.96 -24.23
C SER A 65 20.54 -14.35 -24.01
N VAL A 66 21.57 -15.17 -24.23
CA VAL A 66 22.98 -14.77 -24.15
C VAL A 66 23.74 -15.31 -25.37
N PRO A 67 24.77 -14.61 -25.87
CA PRO A 67 25.57 -15.09 -26.99
C PRO A 67 26.44 -16.28 -26.56
N TYR A 68 26.88 -17.07 -27.55
CA TYR A 68 27.73 -18.25 -27.34
C TYR A 68 29.05 -17.96 -26.62
N THR A 69 29.47 -16.69 -26.56
CA THR A 69 30.64 -16.26 -25.77
C THR A 69 30.49 -16.49 -24.26
N TYR A 70 29.26 -16.68 -23.76
CA TYR A 70 28.99 -17.04 -22.37
C TYR A 70 29.03 -18.56 -22.11
N GLN A 71 29.39 -19.38 -23.10
CA GLN A 71 29.50 -20.83 -22.93
C GLN A 71 30.40 -21.18 -21.73
N ASN A 72 29.93 -22.09 -20.88
CA ASN A 72 30.57 -22.49 -19.62
C ASN A 72 30.76 -21.39 -18.56
N ALA A 73 30.22 -20.19 -18.77
CA ALA A 73 30.36 -19.06 -17.84
C ALA A 73 29.08 -18.75 -17.05
N THR A 74 27.96 -19.42 -17.37
CA THR A 74 26.68 -19.21 -16.69
C THR A 74 26.52 -20.14 -15.49
N CYS A 75 25.70 -19.73 -14.53
CA CYS A 75 25.24 -20.56 -13.43
C CYS A 75 23.89 -20.03 -12.92
N GLY A 76 23.02 -20.89 -12.43
CA GLY A 76 21.66 -20.55 -11.99
C GLY A 76 20.64 -21.62 -12.39
N LEU A 77 19.35 -21.29 -12.29
CA LEU A 77 18.26 -22.20 -12.68
C LEU A 77 18.24 -22.54 -14.17
N CYS A 78 18.85 -21.69 -15.03
CA CYS A 78 19.00 -21.96 -16.45
C CYS A 78 20.24 -22.82 -16.78
N GLY A 79 20.86 -23.45 -15.77
CA GLY A 79 22.00 -24.35 -15.96
C GLY A 79 23.34 -23.62 -16.14
N ASN A 80 24.31 -24.33 -16.70
CA ASN A 80 25.70 -23.87 -16.82
C ASN A 80 26.13 -23.53 -18.27
N PHE A 81 25.25 -23.78 -19.25
CA PHE A 81 25.45 -23.53 -20.67
C PHE A 81 26.69 -24.23 -21.25
N ASN A 82 26.92 -25.51 -20.90
CA ASN A 82 28.01 -26.34 -21.42
C ASN A 82 27.57 -27.37 -22.50
N ASN A 83 26.30 -27.37 -22.89
CA ASN A 83 25.68 -28.32 -23.83
C ASN A 83 25.55 -29.77 -23.31
N HIS A 84 25.54 -29.97 -21.99
CA HIS A 84 25.37 -31.27 -21.32
C HIS A 84 24.15 -31.28 -20.38
N ARG A 85 22.97 -31.62 -20.93
CA ARG A 85 21.69 -31.65 -20.19
C ARG A 85 21.71 -32.44 -18.87
N GLY A 86 22.56 -33.46 -18.76
CA GLY A 86 22.64 -34.32 -17.58
C GLY A 86 23.31 -33.69 -16.35
N ASP A 87 23.97 -32.53 -16.50
CA ASP A 87 24.63 -31.83 -15.39
C ASP A 87 24.05 -30.44 -15.10
N ASP A 88 22.93 -30.08 -15.74
CA ASP A 88 22.30 -28.76 -15.57
C ASP A 88 21.70 -28.56 -14.18
N PHE A 89 21.31 -29.64 -13.49
CA PHE A 89 20.87 -29.60 -12.09
C PHE A 89 22.07 -29.52 -11.12
N ARG A 90 22.91 -28.51 -11.34
CA ARG A 90 24.09 -28.23 -10.53
C ARG A 90 23.78 -27.18 -9.47
N THR A 91 23.92 -27.53 -8.20
CA THR A 91 23.65 -26.63 -7.09
C THR A 91 24.62 -25.47 -7.02
N ARG A 92 24.30 -24.44 -6.23
CA ARG A 92 25.21 -23.30 -5.97
C ARG A 92 26.56 -23.72 -5.39
N GLN A 93 26.64 -24.88 -4.74
CA GLN A 93 27.86 -25.49 -4.19
C GLN A 93 28.64 -26.32 -5.23
N GLY A 94 28.08 -26.51 -6.43
CA GLY A 94 28.72 -27.22 -7.54
C GLY A 94 28.37 -28.72 -7.63
N GLU A 95 27.49 -29.21 -6.77
CA GLU A 95 27.05 -30.62 -6.74
C GLU A 95 25.96 -30.87 -7.78
N VAL A 96 26.02 -31.98 -8.51
CA VAL A 96 24.97 -32.37 -9.46
C VAL A 96 23.95 -33.24 -8.75
N VAL A 97 22.68 -32.83 -8.77
CA VAL A 97 21.57 -33.52 -8.09
C VAL A 97 20.52 -33.99 -9.11
N SER A 98 19.71 -34.98 -8.74
CA SER A 98 18.65 -35.54 -9.60
C SER A 98 17.26 -34.93 -9.36
N SER A 99 17.05 -34.27 -8.22
CA SER A 99 15.78 -33.62 -7.89
C SER A 99 15.82 -32.16 -8.31
N ASP A 100 14.86 -31.79 -9.16
CA ASP A 100 14.51 -30.43 -9.53
C ASP A 100 14.23 -29.54 -8.30
N VAL A 101 13.51 -30.05 -7.31
CA VAL A 101 13.22 -29.34 -6.04
C VAL A 101 14.50 -29.04 -5.27
N VAL A 102 15.41 -30.01 -5.13
CA VAL A 102 16.69 -29.79 -4.42
C VAL A 102 17.58 -28.82 -5.20
N PHE A 103 17.63 -28.97 -6.53
CA PHE A 103 18.36 -28.07 -7.42
C PHE A 103 17.83 -26.63 -7.31
N ALA A 104 16.52 -26.42 -7.45
CA ALA A 104 15.90 -25.11 -7.45
C ALA A 104 16.07 -24.40 -6.11
N ASN A 105 15.83 -25.11 -4.99
CA ASN A 105 16.01 -24.56 -3.65
C ASN A 105 17.47 -24.18 -3.36
N SER A 106 18.46 -24.84 -3.97
CA SER A 106 19.88 -24.46 -3.80
C SER A 106 20.23 -23.09 -4.41
N TRP A 107 19.38 -22.60 -5.33
CA TRP A 107 19.56 -21.35 -6.06
C TRP A 107 18.69 -20.20 -5.54
N GLN A 108 18.00 -20.38 -4.41
CA GLN A 108 17.18 -19.35 -3.78
C GLN A 108 17.97 -18.03 -3.66
N ALA A 109 17.36 -16.94 -4.15
CA ALA A 109 17.94 -15.62 -4.07
C ALA A 109 18.02 -15.21 -2.60
N SER A 110 19.10 -14.55 -2.22
CA SER A 110 19.32 -14.19 -0.84
C SER A 110 18.47 -12.95 -0.52
N GLY A 111 17.61 -13.04 0.51
CA GLY A 111 16.61 -12.02 0.85
C GLY A 111 15.15 -12.51 0.87
N ASP A 112 14.84 -13.68 0.30
CA ASP A 112 13.47 -14.24 0.23
C ASP A 112 13.17 -15.25 1.37
N ASP A 113 13.55 -14.94 2.61
CA ASP A 113 13.25 -15.77 3.81
C ASP A 113 11.92 -15.36 4.49
N GLU A 114 11.00 -14.77 3.72
CA GLU A 114 9.65 -14.35 4.14
C GLU A 114 8.78 -15.58 4.53
N PRO A 115 7.92 -15.49 5.56
CA PRO A 115 6.94 -16.53 5.86
C PRO A 115 6.07 -16.82 4.62
N GLY A 116 6.11 -18.05 4.11
CA GLY A 116 5.43 -18.44 2.86
C GLY A 116 6.35 -18.72 1.67
N CYS A 117 7.65 -18.42 1.76
CA CYS A 117 8.66 -18.82 0.78
C CYS A 117 9.31 -20.18 1.10
N GLU A 118 8.77 -20.92 2.08
CA GLU A 118 9.19 -22.30 2.31
C GLU A 118 8.68 -23.24 1.20
N PRO A 119 9.36 -24.38 0.93
CA PRO A 119 8.83 -25.41 0.05
C PRO A 119 7.45 -25.88 0.55
N GLN A 120 6.39 -25.43 -0.11
CA GLN A 120 4.98 -25.70 0.22
C GLN A 120 4.63 -27.20 0.10
N CYS A 121 5.37 -27.93 -0.71
CA CYS A 121 5.26 -29.38 -0.87
C CYS A 121 6.64 -30.00 -1.13
N LYS A 122 6.83 -31.28 -0.75
CA LYS A 122 8.09 -32.01 -0.95
C LYS A 122 7.83 -33.35 -1.62
N GLY A 123 8.53 -33.62 -2.72
CA GLY A 123 8.48 -34.93 -3.39
C GLY A 123 7.08 -35.30 -3.88
N LEU A 124 6.57 -36.46 -3.46
CA LEU A 124 5.26 -37.00 -3.85
C LEU A 124 4.06 -36.29 -3.20
N ASP A 125 4.30 -35.37 -2.25
CA ASP A 125 3.25 -34.60 -1.56
C ASP A 125 2.77 -33.37 -2.36
N CYS A 126 3.44 -33.04 -3.46
CA CYS A 126 2.94 -32.03 -4.41
C CYS A 126 1.74 -32.60 -5.18
N ALA A 127 0.72 -31.78 -5.43
CA ALA A 127 -0.50 -32.21 -6.11
C ALA A 127 -0.17 -32.92 -7.44
N ALA A 128 -0.46 -34.23 -7.50
CA ALA A 128 -0.30 -35.03 -8.70
C ALA A 128 -1.65 -35.13 -9.41
N CYS A 129 -1.62 -35.10 -10.74
CA CYS A 129 -2.81 -35.40 -11.54
C CYS A 129 -3.32 -36.80 -11.24
N THR A 130 -4.62 -36.96 -11.05
CA THR A 130 -5.24 -38.30 -11.13
C THR A 130 -5.17 -38.82 -12.56
N GLU A 131 -5.34 -40.13 -12.76
CA GLU A 131 -5.40 -40.71 -14.11
C GLU A 131 -6.51 -40.07 -14.95
N ASP A 132 -7.67 -39.79 -14.34
CA ASP A 132 -8.81 -39.14 -14.99
C ASP A 132 -8.51 -37.69 -15.39
N GLN A 133 -7.86 -36.91 -14.52
CA GLN A 133 -7.44 -35.53 -14.82
C GLN A 133 -6.38 -35.51 -15.91
N THR A 134 -5.43 -36.44 -15.86
CA THR A 134 -4.38 -36.59 -16.88
C THR A 134 -5.02 -36.88 -18.24
N ALA A 135 -5.98 -37.80 -18.30
CA ALA A 135 -6.70 -38.14 -19.52
C ALA A 135 -7.51 -36.94 -20.07
N LEU A 136 -8.20 -36.20 -19.19
CA LEU A 136 -8.98 -35.02 -19.57
C LEU A 136 -8.08 -33.90 -20.14
N TYR A 137 -7.03 -33.51 -19.43
CA TYR A 137 -6.18 -32.38 -19.83
C TYR A 137 -5.20 -32.74 -20.97
N SER A 138 -4.94 -34.03 -21.19
CA SER A 138 -4.21 -34.50 -22.38
C SER A 138 -5.05 -34.47 -23.66
N SER A 139 -6.36 -34.17 -23.57
CA SER A 139 -7.23 -34.05 -24.74
C SER A 139 -6.85 -32.85 -25.63
N THR A 140 -7.27 -32.89 -26.89
CA THR A 140 -7.05 -31.81 -27.87
C THR A 140 -7.79 -30.51 -27.55
N GLU A 141 -8.76 -30.53 -26.64
CA GLU A 141 -9.45 -29.34 -26.14
C GLU A 141 -8.62 -28.57 -25.10
N HIS A 142 -7.58 -29.21 -24.56
CA HIS A 142 -6.67 -28.69 -23.54
C HIS A 142 -5.21 -28.75 -24.04
N CYS A 143 -4.32 -29.47 -23.36
CA CYS A 143 -2.89 -29.52 -23.68
C CYS A 143 -2.56 -30.36 -24.91
N GLY A 144 -3.43 -31.32 -25.26
CA GLY A 144 -3.26 -32.18 -26.43
C GLY A 144 -3.23 -31.42 -27.76
N ILE A 145 -3.69 -30.16 -27.80
CA ILE A 145 -3.57 -29.31 -28.98
C ILE A 145 -2.10 -29.08 -29.39
N LEU A 146 -1.17 -29.08 -28.42
CA LEU A 146 0.26 -28.87 -28.66
C LEU A 146 0.89 -30.01 -29.46
N GLN A 147 0.43 -31.25 -29.26
CA GLN A 147 0.95 -32.45 -29.94
C GLN A 147 0.13 -32.87 -31.17
N ASN A 148 -1.00 -32.21 -31.44
CA ASN A 148 -1.85 -32.54 -32.57
C ASN A 148 -1.12 -32.27 -33.90
N SER A 149 -0.80 -33.33 -34.66
CA SER A 149 -0.09 -33.26 -35.94
C SER A 149 -0.85 -32.56 -37.06
N SER A 150 -2.16 -32.34 -36.88
CA SER A 150 -3.01 -31.54 -37.78
C SER A 150 -3.47 -30.22 -37.14
N GLY A 151 -2.94 -29.88 -35.95
CA GLY A 151 -3.28 -28.67 -35.21
C GLY A 151 -2.43 -27.46 -35.62
N PRO A 152 -2.72 -26.27 -35.06
CA PRO A 152 -2.01 -25.03 -35.40
C PRO A 152 -0.52 -25.07 -35.03
N PHE A 153 -0.14 -25.89 -34.07
CA PHE A 153 1.24 -26.03 -33.59
C PHE A 153 2.09 -27.03 -34.38
N ALA A 154 1.50 -27.79 -35.32
CA ALA A 154 2.17 -28.86 -36.04
C ALA A 154 3.43 -28.41 -36.81
N VAL A 155 3.43 -27.17 -37.30
CA VAL A 155 4.58 -26.57 -38.01
C VAL A 155 5.80 -26.39 -37.13
N CYS A 156 5.63 -26.45 -35.80
CA CYS A 156 6.70 -26.26 -34.83
C CYS A 156 7.43 -27.56 -34.43
N HIS A 157 6.74 -28.71 -34.55
CA HIS A 157 7.15 -29.98 -33.95
C HIS A 157 8.54 -30.45 -34.36
N GLN A 158 8.97 -30.10 -35.59
CA GLN A 158 10.27 -30.50 -36.12
C GLN A 158 11.44 -29.83 -35.39
N GLN A 159 11.29 -28.55 -35.01
CA GLN A 159 12.34 -27.80 -34.33
C GLN A 159 12.16 -27.81 -32.81
N LEU A 160 10.91 -27.86 -32.36
CA LEU A 160 10.55 -27.85 -30.94
C LEU A 160 9.57 -29.00 -30.65
N PRO A 161 10.07 -30.17 -30.21
CA PRO A 161 9.22 -31.29 -29.83
C PRO A 161 8.23 -30.88 -28.72
N PRO A 162 6.92 -31.19 -28.85
CA PRO A 162 5.89 -30.67 -27.93
C PRO A 162 5.79 -31.43 -26.60
N GLN A 163 6.43 -32.59 -26.45
CA GLN A 163 6.19 -33.52 -25.34
C GLN A 163 6.35 -32.87 -23.95
N ASP A 164 7.51 -32.25 -23.70
CA ASP A 164 7.81 -31.61 -22.40
C ASP A 164 6.82 -30.47 -22.07
N PHE A 165 6.34 -29.77 -23.11
CA PHE A 165 5.35 -28.71 -22.96
C PHE A 165 3.94 -29.25 -22.69
N VAL A 166 3.57 -30.40 -23.27
CA VAL A 166 2.32 -31.09 -22.98
C VAL A 166 2.31 -31.55 -21.53
N GLU A 167 3.38 -32.19 -21.08
CA GLU A 167 3.50 -32.69 -19.70
C GLU A 167 3.43 -31.55 -18.68
N SER A 168 4.14 -30.45 -18.94
CA SER A 168 4.08 -29.24 -18.10
C SER A 168 2.68 -28.62 -18.08
N CYS A 169 2.04 -28.48 -19.26
CA CYS A 169 0.68 -27.94 -19.37
C CYS A 169 -0.35 -28.78 -18.60
N VAL A 170 -0.26 -30.11 -18.67
CA VAL A 170 -1.16 -31.02 -17.95
C VAL A 170 -0.97 -30.86 -16.44
N TYR A 171 0.29 -30.82 -15.98
CA TYR A 171 0.61 -30.58 -14.58
C TYR A 171 0.03 -29.26 -14.08
N ASP A 172 0.24 -28.17 -14.82
CA ASP A 172 -0.24 -26.84 -14.46
C ASP A 172 -1.78 -26.79 -14.36
N LEU A 173 -2.49 -27.47 -15.27
CA LEU A 173 -3.95 -27.57 -15.21
C LEU A 173 -4.45 -28.44 -14.07
N CYS A 174 -3.72 -29.47 -13.66
CA CYS A 174 -4.08 -30.26 -12.48
C CYS A 174 -3.99 -29.43 -11.20
N VAL A 175 -2.87 -28.73 -11.03
CA VAL A 175 -2.66 -27.83 -9.88
C VAL A 175 -3.68 -26.68 -9.92
N GLY A 176 -3.98 -26.17 -11.10
CA GLY A 176 -4.93 -25.08 -11.34
C GLY A 176 -6.41 -25.49 -11.43
N GLY A 177 -6.77 -26.75 -11.15
CA GLY A 177 -8.16 -27.23 -11.20
C GLY A 177 -8.85 -27.06 -12.56
N GLY A 178 -8.10 -27.05 -13.67
CA GLY A 178 -8.62 -26.86 -15.02
C GLY A 178 -8.86 -25.40 -15.40
N TYR A 179 -8.34 -24.45 -14.64
CA TYR A 179 -8.53 -23.02 -14.89
C TYR A 179 -7.95 -22.59 -16.25
N LYS A 180 -8.85 -22.15 -17.15
CA LYS A 180 -8.53 -21.89 -18.55
C LYS A 180 -7.42 -20.87 -18.81
N PRO A 181 -7.24 -19.79 -18.02
CA PRO A 181 -6.09 -18.90 -18.17
C PRO A 181 -4.73 -19.61 -18.04
N ILE A 182 -4.62 -20.63 -17.19
CA ILE A 182 -3.39 -21.45 -17.05
C ILE A 182 -3.12 -22.24 -18.34
N LEU A 183 -4.16 -22.84 -18.94
CA LEU A 183 -4.06 -23.47 -20.26
C LEU A 183 -3.52 -22.46 -21.28
N CYS A 184 -4.11 -21.26 -21.33
CA CYS A 184 -3.71 -20.23 -22.29
C CYS A 184 -2.27 -19.73 -22.08
N GLN A 185 -1.80 -19.68 -20.84
CA GLN A 185 -0.41 -19.38 -20.49
C GLN A 185 0.54 -20.46 -21.02
N ALA A 186 0.25 -21.72 -20.76
CA ALA A 186 1.05 -22.84 -21.23
C ALA A 186 1.11 -22.92 -22.77
N LEU A 187 -0.02 -22.73 -23.46
CA LEU A 187 -0.07 -22.66 -24.92
C LEU A 187 0.73 -21.47 -25.48
N ASN A 188 0.65 -20.31 -24.81
CA ASN A 188 1.40 -19.11 -25.20
C ASN A 188 2.92 -19.29 -25.07
N ALA A 189 3.38 -20.01 -24.04
CA ALA A 189 4.81 -20.31 -23.86
C ALA A 189 5.38 -21.12 -25.03
N TYR A 190 4.66 -22.16 -25.49
CA TYR A 190 5.05 -22.94 -26.66
C TYR A 190 4.99 -22.10 -27.95
N ALA A 191 3.90 -21.34 -28.13
CA ALA A 191 3.74 -20.45 -29.29
C ALA A 191 4.89 -19.45 -29.42
N SER A 192 5.26 -18.81 -28.30
CA SER A 192 6.34 -17.82 -28.23
C SER A 192 7.71 -18.42 -28.57
N GLN A 193 8.04 -19.59 -28.01
CA GLN A 193 9.29 -20.30 -28.35
C GLN A 193 9.34 -20.71 -29.83
N CYS A 194 8.18 -21.06 -30.40
CA CYS A 194 8.10 -21.39 -31.81
C CYS A 194 8.42 -20.19 -32.72
N GLN A 195 7.78 -19.05 -32.46
CA GLN A 195 7.97 -17.81 -33.23
C GLN A 195 9.40 -17.30 -33.14
N GLN A 196 10.08 -17.49 -32.01
CA GLN A 196 11.49 -17.14 -31.83
C GLN A 196 12.44 -17.95 -32.73
N ASN A 197 12.09 -19.19 -33.06
CA ASN A 197 12.83 -19.98 -34.05
C ASN A 197 12.53 -19.54 -35.49
N GLY A 198 11.85 -18.40 -35.67
CA GLY A 198 11.46 -17.85 -36.97
C GLY A 198 10.30 -18.58 -37.62
N ILE A 199 9.58 -19.42 -36.87
CA ILE A 199 8.46 -20.22 -37.41
C ILE A 199 7.17 -19.43 -37.26
N GLN A 200 6.48 -19.18 -38.37
CA GLN A 200 5.19 -18.51 -38.35
C GLN A 200 4.08 -19.51 -38.02
N LEU A 201 3.37 -19.26 -36.92
CA LEU A 201 2.24 -20.06 -36.50
C LEU A 201 0.92 -19.56 -37.12
N PRO A 202 0.03 -20.45 -37.59
CA PRO A 202 -1.37 -20.13 -37.82
C PRO A 202 -2.05 -19.63 -36.54
N SER A 203 -3.15 -18.88 -36.70
CA SER A 203 -3.96 -18.44 -35.54
C SER A 203 -4.48 -19.64 -34.76
N TRP A 204 -4.02 -19.78 -33.52
CA TRP A 204 -4.46 -20.81 -32.59
C TRP A 204 -5.47 -20.28 -31.56
N ARG A 205 -5.54 -18.94 -31.40
CA ARG A 205 -6.56 -18.25 -30.59
C ARG A 205 -7.85 -18.09 -31.40
N ARG A 206 -8.99 -18.16 -30.71
CA ARG A 206 -10.33 -17.95 -31.28
C ARG A 206 -11.26 -17.33 -30.24
N GLN A 207 -12.38 -16.77 -30.67
CA GLN A 207 -13.35 -16.14 -29.76
C GLN A 207 -13.75 -17.11 -28.64
N GLY A 208 -13.67 -16.66 -27.39
CA GLY A 208 -13.94 -17.50 -26.23
C GLY A 208 -12.90 -18.60 -25.98
N PHE A 209 -11.74 -18.65 -26.65
CA PHE A 209 -10.64 -19.58 -26.37
C PHE A 209 -9.29 -18.87 -26.50
N CYS A 210 -8.70 -18.52 -25.35
CA CYS A 210 -7.44 -17.78 -25.26
C CYS A 210 -7.44 -16.46 -26.03
N GLU A 211 -8.60 -15.79 -26.09
CA GLU A 211 -8.77 -14.48 -26.70
C GLU A 211 -7.98 -13.42 -25.94
N ILE A 212 -7.32 -12.52 -26.67
CA ILE A 212 -6.58 -11.39 -26.10
C ILE A 212 -7.38 -10.11 -26.33
N PRO A 213 -7.93 -9.47 -25.27
CA PRO A 213 -8.54 -8.17 -25.39
C PRO A 213 -7.46 -7.10 -25.54
N CYS A 214 -7.52 -6.33 -26.63
CA CYS A 214 -6.59 -5.23 -26.85
C CYS A 214 -7.12 -3.90 -26.29
N PRO A 215 -6.21 -2.98 -25.87
CA PRO A 215 -6.58 -1.64 -25.43
C PRO A 215 -7.44 -0.87 -26.46
N SER A 216 -8.09 0.21 -26.00
CA SER A 216 -8.84 1.07 -26.92
C SER A 216 -7.95 1.59 -28.06
N ASN A 217 -8.51 1.62 -29.26
CA ASN A 217 -7.84 2.00 -30.50
C ASN A 217 -6.70 1.06 -30.95
N SER A 218 -6.69 -0.20 -30.48
CA SER A 218 -5.87 -1.28 -31.04
C SER A 218 -6.69 -2.54 -31.31
N HIS A 219 -6.08 -3.50 -32.01
CA HIS A 219 -6.63 -4.81 -32.29
C HIS A 219 -5.55 -5.88 -32.18
N PHE A 220 -5.96 -7.13 -31.93
CA PHE A 220 -5.05 -8.26 -31.86
C PHE A 220 -4.58 -8.65 -33.28
N GLU A 221 -3.28 -8.86 -33.43
CA GLU A 221 -2.66 -9.40 -34.63
C GLU A 221 -1.72 -10.55 -34.26
N SER A 222 -1.89 -11.68 -34.95
CA SER A 222 -1.10 -12.91 -34.73
C SER A 222 0.31 -12.83 -35.34
N GLN A 223 0.51 -11.91 -36.28
CA GLN A 223 1.79 -11.62 -36.93
C GLN A 223 2.09 -10.10 -36.88
N GLY A 224 1.98 -9.52 -35.69
CA GLY A 224 2.27 -8.11 -35.45
C GLY A 224 3.75 -7.79 -35.65
N THR A 225 4.06 -6.54 -35.98
CA THR A 225 5.45 -6.09 -36.11
C THR A 225 6.14 -6.04 -34.75
N GLY A 226 7.38 -6.53 -34.67
CA GLY A 226 8.22 -6.37 -33.49
C GLY A 226 8.69 -4.92 -33.24
N CYS A 227 8.49 -4.02 -34.19
CA CYS A 227 8.86 -2.61 -34.09
C CYS A 227 7.63 -1.72 -34.28
N PRO A 228 6.71 -1.65 -33.31
CA PRO A 228 5.50 -0.84 -33.44
C PRO A 228 5.86 0.63 -33.62
N ALA A 229 5.07 1.35 -34.43
CA ALA A 229 5.20 2.81 -34.58
C ALA A 229 4.95 3.49 -33.23
N THR A 230 5.92 4.27 -32.76
CA THR A 230 5.83 5.01 -31.49
C THR A 230 5.92 6.51 -31.70
N CYS A 231 5.46 7.31 -30.73
CA CYS A 231 5.63 8.77 -30.80
C CYS A 231 7.10 9.21 -30.92
N VAL A 232 8.05 8.42 -30.39
CA VAL A 232 9.49 8.70 -30.52
C VAL A 232 9.99 8.36 -31.93
N ASN A 233 9.55 7.23 -32.48
CA ASN A 233 9.91 6.80 -33.82
C ASN A 233 8.67 6.32 -34.58
N PRO A 234 7.95 7.22 -35.27
CA PRO A 234 6.74 6.86 -36.03
C PRO A 234 7.01 5.94 -37.21
N ASN A 235 8.26 5.87 -37.66
CA ASN A 235 8.70 5.11 -38.83
C ASN A 235 9.42 3.80 -38.44
N SER A 236 9.35 3.36 -37.18
CA SER A 236 10.03 2.15 -36.69
C SER A 236 9.63 0.86 -37.42
N THR A 237 8.47 0.85 -38.09
CA THR A 237 8.01 -0.27 -38.90
C THR A 237 8.81 -0.44 -40.20
N LEU A 238 9.44 0.63 -40.69
CA LEU A 238 10.27 0.60 -41.90
C LEU A 238 11.64 -0.03 -41.57
N ASN A 239 11.94 -1.17 -42.19
CA ASN A 239 13.16 -1.97 -41.96
C ASN A 239 13.30 -2.48 -40.51
N CYS A 240 12.19 -2.89 -39.89
CA CYS A 240 12.20 -3.50 -38.56
C CYS A 240 13.12 -4.75 -38.53
N PRO A 241 14.17 -4.76 -37.69
CA PRO A 241 15.08 -5.90 -37.58
C PRO A 241 14.52 -7.04 -36.72
N LEU A 242 13.39 -6.81 -36.04
CA LEU A 242 12.77 -7.77 -35.12
C LEU A 242 11.77 -8.67 -35.85
N PRO A 243 11.66 -9.96 -35.46
CA PRO A 243 10.70 -10.87 -36.06
C PRO A 243 9.25 -10.45 -35.75
N ALA A 244 8.31 -10.91 -36.60
CA ALA A 244 6.89 -10.77 -36.33
C ALA A 244 6.45 -11.71 -35.21
N GLN A 245 5.54 -11.24 -34.35
CA GLN A 245 5.03 -11.98 -33.19
C GLN A 245 3.62 -11.50 -32.83
N GLU A 246 2.93 -12.25 -31.96
CA GLU A 246 1.60 -11.83 -31.49
C GLU A 246 1.66 -10.47 -30.77
N SER A 247 0.76 -9.54 -31.10
CA SER A 247 0.73 -8.22 -30.46
C SER A 247 -0.64 -7.54 -30.57
N CYS A 248 -0.85 -6.49 -29.76
CA CYS A 248 -1.91 -5.52 -29.99
C CYS A 248 -1.39 -4.38 -30.87
N MET A 249 -1.89 -4.29 -32.10
CA MET A 249 -1.50 -3.28 -33.05
C MET A 249 -2.42 -2.06 -32.99
N CYS A 250 -1.86 -0.86 -32.96
CA CYS A 250 -2.64 0.36 -33.06
C CYS A 250 -3.42 0.43 -34.38
N ASN A 251 -4.68 0.85 -34.30
CA ASN A 251 -5.53 1.03 -35.46
C ASN A 251 -5.00 2.17 -36.35
N SER A 252 -5.38 2.17 -37.63
CA SER A 252 -4.98 3.21 -38.57
C SER A 252 -5.33 4.62 -38.03
N GLY A 253 -4.36 5.54 -38.05
CA GLY A 253 -4.48 6.89 -37.50
C GLY A 253 -4.04 7.04 -36.03
N TYR A 254 -3.74 5.94 -35.35
CA TYR A 254 -3.23 5.92 -33.97
C TYR A 254 -1.77 5.45 -33.91
N ILE A 255 -1.04 5.90 -32.89
CA ILE A 255 0.37 5.60 -32.67
C ILE A 255 0.61 5.25 -31.20
N LEU A 256 1.57 4.35 -30.94
CA LEU A 256 1.85 3.88 -29.59
C LEU A 256 2.56 4.97 -28.76
N SER A 257 1.98 5.32 -27.62
CA SER A 257 2.51 6.30 -26.67
C SER A 257 2.44 5.72 -25.25
N ALA A 258 3.53 5.11 -24.79
CA ALA A 258 3.65 4.49 -23.46
C ALA A 258 2.49 3.53 -23.14
N GLY A 259 2.41 2.44 -23.91
CA GLY A 259 1.44 1.35 -23.72
C GLY A 259 0.02 1.60 -24.26
N VAL A 260 -0.31 2.82 -24.71
CA VAL A 260 -1.64 3.15 -25.26
C VAL A 260 -1.58 3.72 -26.68
N CYS A 261 -2.59 3.41 -27.49
CA CYS A 261 -2.72 3.92 -28.85
C CYS A 261 -3.47 5.26 -28.86
N VAL A 262 -2.74 6.33 -29.18
CA VAL A 262 -3.27 7.71 -29.19
C VAL A 262 -3.22 8.31 -30.60
N PRO A 263 -4.07 9.29 -30.93
CA PRO A 263 -3.90 10.07 -32.15
C PRO A 263 -2.52 10.73 -32.19
N HIS A 264 -1.93 10.90 -33.38
CA HIS A 264 -0.58 11.50 -33.49
C HIS A 264 -0.47 12.89 -32.85
N ALA A 265 -1.56 13.65 -32.82
CA ALA A 265 -1.61 14.93 -32.12
C ALA A 265 -1.31 14.77 -30.62
N ASP A 266 -1.82 13.71 -29.98
CA ASP A 266 -1.74 13.51 -28.53
C ASP A 266 -0.44 12.82 -28.09
N CYS A 267 0.58 12.83 -28.94
CA CYS A 267 1.87 12.20 -28.65
C CYS A 267 2.54 12.79 -27.39
N GLY A 268 3.15 11.90 -26.61
CA GLY A 268 4.04 12.24 -25.51
C GLY A 268 5.41 12.74 -25.99
N CYS A 269 6.25 13.15 -25.05
CA CYS A 269 7.51 13.83 -25.31
C CYS A 269 8.70 12.96 -24.91
N SER A 270 9.71 12.88 -25.78
CA SER A 270 11.02 12.37 -25.41
C SER A 270 11.92 13.52 -24.96
N PHE A 271 12.42 13.46 -23.72
CA PHE A 271 13.27 14.50 -23.15
C PHE A 271 14.34 13.89 -22.24
N GLU A 272 15.61 14.28 -22.46
CA GLU A 272 16.79 13.82 -21.70
C GLU A 272 16.89 12.28 -21.52
N GLY A 273 16.51 11.53 -22.57
CA GLY A 273 16.60 10.06 -22.59
C GLY A 273 15.43 9.33 -21.92
N ARG A 274 14.37 10.06 -21.54
CA ARG A 274 13.14 9.53 -20.94
C ARG A 274 11.91 9.93 -21.75
N TYR A 275 10.87 9.11 -21.69
CA TYR A 275 9.57 9.39 -22.32
C TYR A 275 8.54 9.85 -21.28
N TYR A 276 7.73 10.84 -21.64
CA TYR A 276 6.68 11.46 -20.80
C TYR A 276 5.36 11.50 -21.58
N HIS A 277 4.22 11.28 -20.92
CA HIS A 277 2.90 11.38 -21.57
C HIS A 277 2.54 12.84 -21.87
N SER A 278 1.70 13.04 -22.89
CA SER A 278 1.14 14.37 -23.16
C SER A 278 0.28 14.83 -21.97
N GLY A 279 0.54 16.04 -21.47
CA GLY A 279 -0.07 16.59 -20.26
C GLY A 279 0.76 16.40 -18.99
N ASP A 280 1.81 15.56 -19.02
CA ASP A 280 2.67 15.36 -17.86
C ASP A 280 3.39 16.66 -17.48
N THR A 281 3.46 16.91 -16.18
CA THR A 281 4.27 18.00 -15.63
C THR A 281 5.23 17.44 -14.60
N VAL A 282 6.52 17.65 -14.84
CA VAL A 282 7.62 17.10 -14.04
C VAL A 282 8.54 18.21 -13.56
N ILE A 283 9.20 18.00 -12.43
CA ILE A 283 10.24 18.88 -11.92
C ILE A 283 11.55 18.14 -12.10
N LEU A 284 12.45 18.74 -12.88
CA LEU A 284 13.74 18.16 -13.27
C LEU A 284 14.90 18.92 -12.59
N ASP A 285 16.10 18.37 -12.70
CA ASP A 285 17.33 18.73 -11.99
C ASP A 285 17.36 18.32 -10.51
N LYS A 286 18.56 18.02 -10.00
CA LYS A 286 18.79 17.70 -8.57
C LYS A 286 18.36 18.82 -7.63
N ASP A 287 18.20 20.02 -8.17
CA ASP A 287 17.98 21.26 -7.45
C ASP A 287 16.50 21.70 -7.49
N CYS A 288 15.63 20.94 -8.19
CA CYS A 288 14.29 21.36 -8.59
C CYS A 288 14.24 22.66 -9.43
N GLY A 289 15.33 22.99 -10.11
CA GLY A 289 15.50 24.30 -10.76
C GLY A 289 14.56 24.53 -11.94
N ARG A 290 14.03 23.46 -12.55
CA ARG A 290 13.18 23.55 -13.74
C ARG A 290 11.92 22.69 -13.61
N ARG A 291 10.77 23.31 -13.84
CA ARG A 291 9.49 22.62 -14.05
C ARG A 291 9.26 22.49 -15.54
N CYS A 292 9.04 21.28 -16.01
CA CYS A 292 8.82 20.96 -17.41
C CYS A 292 7.43 20.35 -17.62
N SER A 293 6.75 20.75 -18.68
CA SER A 293 5.48 20.20 -19.11
C SER A 293 5.57 19.64 -20.52
N CYS A 294 5.09 18.41 -20.70
CA CYS A 294 4.97 17.77 -21.99
C CYS A 294 3.61 18.13 -22.61
N SER A 295 3.61 18.64 -23.84
CA SER A 295 2.39 18.92 -24.59
C SER A 295 2.64 18.68 -26.07
N TYR A 296 1.83 17.83 -26.71
CA TYR A 296 1.84 17.59 -28.16
C TYR A 296 3.24 17.27 -28.72
N GLY A 297 3.98 16.36 -28.09
CA GLY A 297 5.33 15.96 -28.47
C GLY A 297 6.45 16.93 -28.11
N SER A 298 6.15 18.10 -27.52
CA SER A 298 7.13 19.11 -27.13
C SER A 298 7.25 19.24 -25.62
N MET A 299 8.50 19.18 -25.12
CA MET A 299 8.80 19.48 -23.73
C MET A 299 9.10 20.98 -23.57
N THR A 300 8.36 21.63 -22.68
CA THR A 300 8.54 23.05 -22.34
C THR A 300 8.97 23.19 -20.90
N CYS A 301 10.09 23.88 -20.63
CA CYS A 301 10.64 24.01 -19.28
C CYS A 301 10.74 25.48 -18.84
N HIS A 302 10.40 25.74 -17.58
CA HIS A 302 10.49 27.06 -16.95
C HIS A 302 11.28 26.97 -15.65
N SER A 303 11.99 28.05 -15.30
CA SER A 303 12.64 28.17 -13.98
C SER A 303 11.59 28.14 -12.88
N HIS A 304 11.83 27.34 -11.84
CA HIS A 304 10.86 27.07 -10.78
C HIS A 304 11.41 27.50 -9.41
N GLU A 305 10.91 28.60 -8.85
CA GLU A 305 11.43 29.23 -7.62
C GLU A 305 10.55 29.06 -6.36
N ARG A 306 9.63 28.09 -6.30
CA ARG A 306 8.89 27.81 -5.04
C ARG A 306 8.83 26.34 -4.67
N GLY A 307 9.48 26.04 -3.53
CA GLY A 307 9.01 25.08 -2.54
C GLY A 307 9.15 23.60 -2.88
N CYS A 308 10.33 23.16 -3.31
CA CYS A 308 10.66 21.74 -3.15
C CYS A 308 10.86 21.39 -1.68
N ARG A 309 10.56 20.13 -1.33
CA ARG A 309 11.11 19.54 -0.11
C ARG A 309 12.64 19.77 -0.13
N PRO A 310 13.24 20.17 0.98
CA PRO A 310 14.66 20.42 1.11
C PRO A 310 15.49 19.31 0.44
N ASN A 311 16.40 19.68 -0.46
CA ASN A 311 17.29 18.74 -1.16
C ASN A 311 18.27 18.02 -0.21
N SER A 312 18.29 18.43 1.05
CA SER A 312 18.99 17.77 2.15
C SER A 312 18.26 18.06 3.45
N TYR A 313 18.37 17.11 4.39
CA TYR A 313 18.00 17.27 5.77
C TYR A 313 19.20 16.86 6.62
N ALA A 314 19.34 17.46 7.79
CA ALA A 314 20.24 16.96 8.82
C ALA A 314 19.46 16.69 10.10
N THR A 315 19.93 15.72 10.87
CA THR A 315 19.33 15.31 12.13
C THR A 315 20.31 15.56 13.27
N CYS A 316 19.87 16.33 14.25
CA CYS A 316 20.49 16.41 15.56
C CYS A 316 19.84 15.38 16.48
N SER A 317 20.65 14.70 17.29
CA SER A 317 20.19 13.63 18.18
C SER A 317 20.63 13.83 19.61
N ILE A 318 19.72 13.56 20.55
CA ILE A 318 20.06 13.38 21.96
C ILE A 318 20.04 11.88 22.22
N MET A 319 21.16 11.36 22.72
CA MET A 319 21.38 9.93 22.91
C MET A 319 21.54 9.66 24.40
N GLY A 320 20.43 9.41 25.09
CA GLY A 320 20.43 9.20 26.53
C GLY A 320 20.50 10.49 27.35
N SER A 321 21.08 10.41 28.54
CA SER A 321 21.05 11.49 29.54
C SER A 321 22.07 12.61 29.27
N THR A 322 23.23 12.31 28.66
CA THR A 322 24.37 13.23 28.58
C THR A 322 24.97 13.39 27.18
N SER A 323 24.62 12.56 26.19
CA SER A 323 25.25 12.58 24.86
C SER A 323 24.42 13.33 23.82
N TYR A 324 25.11 14.12 23.01
CA TYR A 324 24.52 14.94 21.94
C TYR A 324 25.30 14.70 20.64
N HIS A 325 24.56 14.71 19.53
CA HIS A 325 25.08 14.68 18.17
C HIS A 325 24.51 15.88 17.41
N THR A 326 25.38 16.76 16.92
CA THR A 326 24.99 17.99 16.21
C THR A 326 24.53 17.69 14.78
N PHE A 327 24.00 18.71 14.09
CA PHE A 327 23.63 18.59 12.68
C PHE A 327 24.82 18.31 11.75
N ASP A 328 26.02 18.77 12.11
CA ASP A 328 27.23 18.68 11.29
C ASP A 328 28.11 17.46 11.64
N GLY A 329 27.65 16.61 12.56
CA GLY A 329 28.30 15.33 12.90
C GLY A 329 29.21 15.36 14.13
N LEU A 330 29.27 16.46 14.89
CA LEU A 330 30.03 16.50 16.14
C LEU A 330 29.27 15.77 17.25
N THR A 331 29.94 14.81 17.89
CA THR A 331 29.41 14.14 19.09
C THR A 331 30.13 14.63 20.33
N TYR A 332 29.38 14.97 21.39
CA TYR A 332 29.94 15.42 22.65
C TYR A 332 29.09 15.02 23.86
N GLN A 333 29.68 15.14 25.05
CA GLN A 333 29.02 14.89 26.32
C GLN A 333 28.81 16.20 27.09
N TYR A 334 27.61 16.37 27.61
CA TYR A 334 27.24 17.47 28.49
C TYR A 334 26.20 17.01 29.52
N PRO A 335 26.54 16.95 30.82
CA PRO A 335 25.70 16.30 31.81
C PRO A 335 24.70 17.24 32.52
N GLY A 336 24.57 18.48 32.04
CA GLY A 336 23.71 19.48 32.68
C GLY A 336 22.25 19.01 32.82
N ALA A 337 21.68 19.20 34.01
CA ALA A 337 20.29 18.90 34.33
C ALA A 337 19.51 20.20 34.61
N CYS A 338 18.81 20.69 33.58
CA CYS A 338 18.15 21.99 33.56
C CYS A 338 17.29 22.15 32.30
N ARG A 339 16.82 23.37 32.03
CA ARG A 339 16.21 23.73 30.74
C ARG A 339 17.26 24.27 29.77
N PHE A 340 17.34 23.70 28.58
CA PHE A 340 18.32 24.03 27.54
C PHE A 340 17.67 24.30 26.19
N THR A 341 18.31 25.15 25.38
CA THR A 341 17.93 25.33 23.98
C THR A 341 18.66 24.31 23.11
N LEU A 342 17.93 23.36 22.52
CA LEU A 342 18.50 22.38 21.60
C LEU A 342 18.79 23.01 20.25
N VAL A 343 17.79 23.70 19.70
CA VAL A 343 17.92 24.42 18.44
C VAL A 343 16.98 25.61 18.45
N LYS A 344 17.45 26.73 17.90
CA LYS A 344 16.66 27.90 17.59
C LYS A 344 17.12 28.52 16.28
N VAL A 345 16.21 29.20 15.60
CA VAL A 345 16.56 30.05 14.45
C VAL A 345 17.22 31.34 14.95
N LYS A 346 18.36 31.72 14.34
CA LYS A 346 19.05 32.99 14.61
C LYS A 346 18.18 34.16 14.15
N SER A 347 18.15 35.26 14.92
CA SER A 347 17.22 36.39 14.73
C SER A 347 17.27 37.10 13.37
N MET A 348 18.29 36.87 12.52
CA MET A 348 18.43 37.51 11.20
C MET A 348 17.87 36.68 10.03
N SER A 349 17.24 35.53 10.29
CA SER A 349 16.74 34.63 9.25
C SER A 349 15.35 35.03 8.72
N ARG A 350 15.13 34.87 7.41
CA ARG A 350 13.83 35.04 6.73
C ARG A 350 12.97 33.76 6.74
N HIS A 351 13.48 32.66 7.29
CA HIS A 351 12.78 31.38 7.39
C HIS A 351 11.81 31.38 8.60
N PRO A 352 10.82 30.47 8.64
CA PRO A 352 9.95 30.31 9.80
C PRO A 352 10.76 30.11 11.09
N HIS A 353 10.47 30.91 12.12
CA HIS A 353 11.18 30.86 13.39
C HIS A 353 10.60 29.75 14.26
N PHE A 354 11.47 28.91 14.81
CA PHE A 354 11.10 27.88 15.78
C PHE A 354 12.18 27.75 16.85
N VAL A 355 11.77 27.25 18.01
CA VAL A 355 12.66 26.94 19.13
C VAL A 355 12.30 25.57 19.68
N VAL A 356 13.30 24.73 19.88
CA VAL A 356 13.16 23.46 20.60
C VAL A 356 13.95 23.55 21.89
N THR A 357 13.26 23.37 23.01
CA THR A 357 13.89 23.29 24.33
C THR A 357 13.64 21.94 24.97
N ILE A 358 14.61 21.49 25.76
CA ILE A 358 14.48 20.32 26.61
C ILE A 358 14.60 20.74 28.06
N GLU A 359 13.70 20.24 28.89
CA GLU A 359 13.74 20.40 30.33
C GLU A 359 14.05 19.05 30.97
N LYS A 360 15.22 18.95 31.59
CA LYS A 360 15.70 17.77 32.32
C LYS A 360 15.55 18.03 33.82
N THR A 361 14.57 17.41 34.46
CA THR A 361 14.37 17.48 35.91
C THR A 361 14.90 16.22 36.59
N PRO A 362 15.84 16.32 37.53
CA PRO A 362 16.34 15.16 38.28
C PRO A 362 15.20 14.44 39.02
N THR A 363 15.20 13.11 38.97
CA THR A 363 14.34 12.25 39.78
C THR A 363 15.14 11.62 40.93
N ASP A 364 14.46 11.08 41.95
CA ASP A 364 15.09 10.47 43.14
C ASP A 364 16.02 9.27 42.83
N GLN A 365 16.09 8.81 41.58
CA GLN A 365 16.86 7.64 41.12
C GLN A 365 18.10 7.96 40.25
N GLN A 366 18.60 9.21 40.24
CA GLN A 366 19.65 9.68 39.31
C GLN A 366 19.24 9.60 37.82
N ASP A 367 17.94 9.55 37.53
CA ASP A 367 17.37 9.65 36.19
C ASP A 367 16.76 11.05 35.96
N PHE A 368 16.35 11.36 34.74
CA PHE A 368 15.74 12.65 34.40
C PHE A 368 14.37 12.47 33.77
N THR A 369 13.35 13.12 34.33
CA THR A 369 12.12 13.35 33.56
C THR A 369 12.43 14.38 32.47
N GLN A 370 12.12 14.02 31.22
CA GLN A 370 12.39 14.85 30.05
C GLN A 370 11.08 15.39 29.47
N VAL A 371 10.97 16.72 29.45
CA VAL A 371 9.89 17.41 28.74
C VAL A 371 10.50 18.18 27.57
N LEU A 372 10.09 17.80 26.37
CA LEU A 372 10.41 18.55 25.16
C LEU A 372 9.36 19.62 24.92
N LYS A 373 9.81 20.84 24.66
CA LYS A 373 8.93 21.95 24.26
C LYS A 373 9.33 22.45 22.89
N PHE A 374 8.36 22.49 21.99
CA PHE A 374 8.48 23.01 20.64
C PHE A 374 7.65 24.29 20.54
N GLU A 375 8.29 25.40 20.23
CA GLU A 375 7.67 26.71 20.11
C GLU A 375 7.79 27.20 18.65
N VAL A 376 6.66 27.59 18.08
CA VAL A 376 6.58 28.18 16.74
C VAL A 376 5.51 29.27 16.72
N GLU A 377 5.93 30.51 16.40
CA GLU A 377 5.06 31.70 16.45
C GLU A 377 4.32 31.82 17.80
N ASP A 378 2.99 31.67 17.81
CA ASP A 378 2.12 31.79 18.98
C ASP A 378 1.71 30.44 19.61
N SER A 379 2.19 29.31 19.06
CA SER A 379 1.84 27.97 19.53
C SER A 379 3.00 27.31 20.27
N GLN A 380 2.71 26.75 21.45
CA GLN A 380 3.64 25.95 22.25
C GLN A 380 3.13 24.51 22.37
N VAL A 381 3.93 23.57 21.89
CA VAL A 381 3.70 22.14 22.08
C VAL A 381 4.66 21.63 23.16
N SER A 382 4.15 20.86 24.11
CA SER A 382 4.96 20.12 25.09
C SER A 382 4.70 18.62 25.01
N ILE A 383 5.76 17.83 25.02
CA ILE A 383 5.75 16.37 24.93
C ILE A 383 6.50 15.83 26.14
N GLY A 384 5.78 15.15 27.03
CA GLY A 384 6.37 14.41 28.16
C GLY A 384 6.84 13.05 27.69
N MET A 385 8.16 12.79 27.77
CA MET A 385 8.75 11.55 27.23
C MET A 385 8.42 10.32 28.08
N ASP A 386 8.30 10.48 29.41
CA ASP A 386 8.08 9.37 30.34
C ASP A 386 6.66 8.79 30.31
N ASN A 387 5.67 9.57 29.87
CA ASN A 387 4.26 9.21 29.92
C ASN A 387 3.51 9.48 28.61
N SER A 388 4.24 9.82 27.55
CA SER A 388 3.73 10.12 26.21
C SER A 388 2.59 11.16 26.20
N LYS A 389 2.53 12.06 27.19
CA LYS A 389 1.50 13.10 27.27
C LYS A 389 1.88 14.29 26.41
N VAL A 390 0.96 14.70 25.53
CA VAL A 390 1.09 15.88 24.70
C VAL A 390 0.17 16.99 25.21
N GLN A 391 0.70 18.20 25.28
CA GLN A 391 -0.10 19.41 25.52
C GLN A 391 0.21 20.43 24.42
N VAL A 392 -0.83 21.13 23.97
CA VAL A 392 -0.72 22.26 23.03
C VAL A 392 -1.35 23.46 23.72
N ASP A 393 -0.57 24.53 23.87
CA ASP A 393 -0.96 25.78 24.55
C ASP A 393 -1.50 25.56 25.97
N GLY A 394 -0.88 24.61 26.70
CA GLY A 394 -1.26 24.23 28.07
C GLY A 394 -2.47 23.31 28.18
N GLN A 395 -3.16 23.02 27.08
CA GLN A 395 -4.28 22.06 27.06
C GLN A 395 -3.77 20.66 26.73
N ARG A 396 -4.22 19.65 27.49
CA ARG A 396 -3.93 18.24 27.17
C ARG A 396 -4.64 17.83 25.88
N ILE A 397 -3.89 17.23 24.98
CA ILE A 397 -4.37 16.80 23.67
C ILE A 397 -4.21 15.28 23.54
N ARG A 398 -5.27 14.62 23.07
CA ARG A 398 -5.21 13.23 22.60
C ARG A 398 -4.78 13.25 21.14
N LEU A 399 -3.83 12.38 20.78
CA LEU A 399 -3.34 12.27 19.41
C LEU A 399 -4.24 11.34 18.59
N PRO A 400 -4.34 11.56 17.25
CA PRO A 400 -3.64 12.58 16.46
C PRO A 400 -4.21 14.00 16.62
N PHE A 401 -3.36 15.01 16.40
CA PHE A 401 -3.72 16.43 16.47
C PHE A 401 -3.27 17.19 15.23
N ARG A 402 -4.11 18.12 14.77
CA ARG A 402 -3.81 19.06 13.69
C ARG A 402 -4.21 20.47 14.08
N SER A 403 -3.30 21.43 13.94
CA SER A 403 -3.65 22.84 14.14
C SER A 403 -4.63 23.32 13.07
N ALA A 404 -5.46 24.33 13.38
CA ALA A 404 -6.42 24.91 12.42
C ALA A 404 -5.75 25.43 11.13
N SER A 405 -4.51 25.90 11.23
CA SER A 405 -3.69 26.34 10.09
C SER A 405 -3.04 25.19 9.30
N ASN A 406 -3.20 23.94 9.75
CA ASN A 406 -2.50 22.75 9.27
C ASN A 406 -0.97 22.88 9.30
N ARG A 407 -0.44 23.84 10.06
CA ARG A 407 1.00 24.09 10.20
C ARG A 407 1.69 23.10 11.12
N ILE A 408 0.97 22.57 12.12
CA ILE A 408 1.47 21.60 13.10
C ILE A 408 0.61 20.35 13.02
N GLN A 409 1.27 19.21 12.90
CA GLN A 409 0.66 17.88 12.98
C GLN A 409 1.41 17.08 14.03
N ILE A 410 0.69 16.44 14.94
CA ILE A 410 1.27 15.62 16.00
C ILE A 410 0.58 14.27 15.99
N TYR A 411 1.34 13.18 16.00
CA TYR A 411 0.82 11.83 15.90
C TYR A 411 1.76 10.82 16.55
N HIS A 412 1.22 9.63 16.84
CA HIS A 412 2.04 8.50 17.25
C HIS A 412 2.68 7.83 16.02
N SER A 413 4.00 7.71 16.02
CA SER A 413 4.73 6.88 15.04
C SER A 413 4.89 5.44 15.52
N SER A 414 4.69 5.19 16.83
CA SER A 414 4.48 3.87 17.43
C SER A 414 3.77 4.05 18.78
N ILE A 415 3.43 2.96 19.47
CA ILE A 415 2.82 3.02 20.82
C ILE A 415 3.66 3.84 21.82
N HIS A 416 4.98 3.92 21.63
CA HIS A 416 5.90 4.64 22.51
C HIS A 416 6.63 5.82 21.85
N SER A 417 6.32 6.15 20.60
CA SER A 417 6.98 7.22 19.84
C SER A 417 5.98 8.26 19.36
N ILE A 418 6.33 9.54 19.55
CA ILE A 418 5.54 10.69 19.12
C ILE A 418 6.34 11.45 18.08
N THR A 419 5.68 11.79 16.98
CA THR A 419 6.24 12.64 15.93
C THR A 419 5.43 13.92 15.81
N LEU A 420 6.13 15.06 15.84
CA LEU A 420 5.62 16.36 15.46
C LEU A 420 6.20 16.73 14.10
N ARG A 421 5.31 17.07 13.17
CA ARG A 421 5.62 17.56 11.84
C ARG A 421 5.13 18.98 11.66
N THR A 422 5.96 19.79 11.03
CA THR A 422 5.59 21.14 10.60
C THR A 422 5.42 21.21 9.09
N SER A 423 4.58 22.12 8.61
CA SER A 423 4.39 22.35 7.16
C SER A 423 5.64 22.88 6.45
N PHE A 424 6.61 23.41 7.20
CA PHE A 424 7.90 23.91 6.69
C PHE A 424 9.05 22.90 6.84
N GLY A 425 8.76 21.65 7.16
CA GLY A 425 9.70 20.52 7.04
C GLY A 425 10.55 20.21 8.27
N VAL A 426 10.41 20.96 9.37
CA VAL A 426 11.05 20.59 10.64
C VAL A 426 10.26 19.47 11.29
N THR A 427 10.96 18.43 11.75
CA THR A 427 10.38 17.32 12.50
C THR A 427 11.04 17.14 13.85
N LEU A 428 10.22 16.87 14.87
CA LEU A 428 10.65 16.47 16.19
C LEU A 428 10.09 15.08 16.47
N GLN A 429 10.96 14.14 16.81
CA GLN A 429 10.58 12.75 17.08
C GLN A 429 11.16 12.31 18.42
N THR A 430 10.32 11.67 19.24
CA THR A 430 10.74 11.04 20.50
C THR A 430 10.82 9.53 20.31
N VAL A 431 11.97 8.93 20.56
CA VAL A 431 12.15 7.47 20.54
C VAL A 431 12.39 7.00 21.98
N TRP A 432 11.58 6.04 22.41
CA TRP A 432 11.48 5.63 23.81
C TRP A 432 12.79 5.03 24.36
N PRO A 433 13.17 5.26 25.63
CA PRO A 433 12.65 6.28 26.56
C PRO A 433 13.47 7.60 26.55
N HIS A 434 14.63 7.66 25.91
CA HIS A 434 15.60 8.75 26.12
C HIS A 434 16.22 9.33 24.85
N PHE A 435 15.58 9.12 23.70
CA PHE A 435 16.11 9.56 22.42
C PHE A 435 15.22 10.63 21.80
N VAL A 436 15.87 11.66 21.28
CA VAL A 436 15.20 12.78 20.62
C VAL A 436 15.91 13.04 19.30
N HIS A 437 15.14 13.04 18.22
CA HIS A 437 15.62 13.45 16.91
C HIS A 437 14.96 14.77 16.51
N VAL A 438 15.79 15.74 16.18
CA VAL A 438 15.35 16.99 15.55
C VAL A 438 15.91 17.01 14.15
N THR A 439 15.04 16.97 13.15
CA THR A 439 15.45 17.02 11.74
C THR A 439 15.07 18.36 11.15
N ALA A 440 16.05 19.03 10.53
CA ALA A 440 15.88 20.34 9.94
C ALA A 440 16.17 20.29 8.42
N PRO A 441 15.37 20.99 7.61
CA PRO A 441 15.66 21.31 6.21
C PRO A 441 17.03 21.98 5.99
N GLY A 442 17.73 21.61 4.93
CA GLY A 442 18.96 22.27 4.48
C GLY A 442 18.82 23.77 4.20
N ILE A 443 17.58 24.28 4.05
CA ILE A 443 17.32 25.73 3.96
C ILE A 443 17.79 26.48 5.21
N TYR A 444 17.85 25.79 6.36
CA TYR A 444 18.28 26.38 7.62
C TYR A 444 19.81 26.39 7.79
N ASN A 445 20.58 25.98 6.78
CA ASN A 445 22.04 25.90 6.85
C ASN A 445 22.66 27.23 7.35
N GLY A 446 23.49 27.15 8.39
CA GLY A 446 24.16 28.28 9.05
C GLY A 446 23.23 29.24 9.82
N SER A 447 21.91 29.06 9.73
CA SER A 447 20.90 29.91 10.36
C SER A 447 20.40 29.39 11.72
N LEU A 448 20.82 28.18 12.11
CA LEU A 448 20.47 27.57 13.39
C LEU A 448 21.53 27.88 14.45
N GLY A 449 21.16 27.70 15.71
CA GLY A 449 22.08 27.67 16.85
C GLY A 449 21.44 26.99 18.05
N GLY A 450 22.26 26.45 18.94
CA GLY A 450 21.81 25.69 20.11
C GLY A 450 22.80 24.58 20.41
N LEU A 451 22.42 23.67 21.31
CA LEU A 451 23.20 22.44 21.57
C LEU A 451 23.36 21.55 20.33
N CYS A 452 22.51 21.71 19.31
CA CYS A 452 22.59 20.99 18.04
C CYS A 452 23.58 21.59 17.02
N GLY A 453 24.36 22.61 17.39
CA GLY A 453 25.27 23.28 16.47
C GLY A 453 24.58 24.32 15.58
N ASP A 454 25.26 24.76 14.53
CA ASP A 454 24.74 25.82 13.64
C ASP A 454 24.35 25.37 12.21
N TYR A 455 24.56 24.09 11.92
CA TYR A 455 24.17 23.40 10.69
C TYR A 455 24.81 24.00 9.44
N ASN A 456 26.12 24.26 9.47
CA ASN A 456 26.84 24.85 8.35
C ASN A 456 27.69 23.82 7.55
N GLY A 457 27.75 22.57 8.02
CA GLY A 457 28.57 21.49 7.46
C GLY A 457 29.99 21.40 8.05
N HIS A 458 30.31 22.12 9.12
CA HIS A 458 31.63 22.14 9.76
C HIS A 458 31.56 21.76 11.25
N PRO A 459 31.78 20.49 11.62
CA PRO A 459 31.64 20.06 13.02
C PRO A 459 32.60 20.75 14.00
N ASN A 460 33.71 21.32 13.52
CA ASN A 460 34.73 21.95 14.37
C ASN A 460 34.32 23.33 14.91
N ASP A 461 33.25 23.93 14.40
CA ASP A 461 32.76 25.22 14.86
C ASP A 461 31.35 25.18 15.48
N ASP A 462 30.84 23.99 15.75
CA ASP A 462 29.53 23.77 16.39
C ASP A 462 29.46 24.35 17.82
N PHE A 463 30.59 24.49 18.52
CA PHE A 463 30.65 25.02 19.88
C PHE A 463 30.56 26.56 19.93
N ARG A 464 29.61 27.13 19.18
CA ARG A 464 29.30 28.56 19.20
C ARG A 464 28.29 28.89 20.29
N THR A 465 28.68 29.78 21.19
CA THR A 465 27.78 30.36 22.21
C THR A 465 26.67 31.21 21.58
N PRO A 466 25.60 31.58 22.32
CA PRO A 466 24.51 32.41 21.78
C PRO A 466 24.95 33.78 21.22
N ILE A 467 26.11 34.29 21.66
CA ILE A 467 26.71 35.55 21.19
C ILE A 467 27.70 35.35 20.02
N GLY A 468 27.85 34.11 19.53
CA GLY A 468 28.69 33.75 18.38
C GLY A 468 30.14 33.42 18.69
N SER A 469 30.57 33.50 19.96
CA SER A 469 31.94 33.13 20.37
C SER A 469 32.13 31.62 20.33
N LEU A 470 33.22 31.15 19.70
CA LEU A 470 33.60 29.74 19.64
C LEU A 470 34.35 29.35 20.92
N VAL A 471 33.95 28.25 21.55
CA VAL A 471 34.61 27.67 22.73
C VAL A 471 35.09 26.25 22.43
N ASN A 472 36.05 25.76 23.21
CA ASN A 472 36.68 24.44 23.00
C ASN A 472 36.30 23.40 24.09
N SER A 473 35.37 23.75 24.98
CA SER A 473 34.91 22.87 26.06
C SER A 473 33.42 22.63 25.91
N SER A 474 33.02 21.36 25.89
CA SER A 474 31.59 20.99 25.87
C SER A 474 30.84 21.50 27.09
N GLN A 475 31.51 21.65 28.23
CA GLN A 475 30.97 22.22 29.45
C GLN A 475 30.64 23.71 29.25
N LEU A 476 31.62 24.51 28.83
CA LEU A 476 31.42 25.95 28.56
C LEU A 476 30.38 26.19 27.46
N PHE A 477 30.39 25.35 26.43
CA PHE A 477 29.40 25.39 25.36
C PHE A 477 27.99 25.11 25.89
N GLY A 478 27.79 23.99 26.57
CA GLY A 478 26.49 23.61 27.10
C GLY A 478 25.94 24.61 28.11
N ASP A 479 26.81 25.14 28.98
CA ASP A 479 26.45 26.14 29.98
C ASP A 479 25.98 27.46 29.37
N SER A 480 26.53 27.82 28.21
CA SER A 480 26.11 29.03 27.48
C SER A 480 24.68 28.95 26.91
N TRP A 481 24.13 27.74 26.74
CA TRP A 481 22.82 27.49 26.13
C TRP A 481 21.70 27.16 27.14
N ARG A 482 21.97 27.33 28.43
CA ARG A 482 20.96 27.28 29.52
C ARG A 482 19.88 28.35 29.28
N SER A 483 18.62 28.01 29.55
CA SER A 483 17.46 28.90 29.30
C SER A 483 16.46 28.85 30.46
N GLY A 484 15.97 30.00 30.93
CA GLY A 484 14.94 30.09 31.99
C GLY A 484 15.44 30.71 33.30
N SER A 485 14.51 31.03 34.21
CA SER A 485 14.77 31.76 35.47
C SER A 485 15.61 31.00 36.51
N LEU A 486 15.76 29.69 36.36
CA LEU A 486 16.54 28.81 37.25
C LEU A 486 17.88 28.34 36.64
N ALA A 487 18.34 28.94 35.54
CA ALA A 487 19.58 28.55 34.84
C ALA A 487 20.85 28.62 35.73
N ALA A 488 20.81 29.36 36.83
CA ALA A 488 21.90 29.46 37.81
C ALA A 488 21.93 28.31 38.84
N HIS A 489 20.89 27.47 38.91
CA HIS A 489 20.72 26.41 39.93
C HIS A 489 20.81 25.00 39.34
N CYS A 490 21.37 24.87 38.13
CA CYS A 490 21.53 23.57 37.47
C CYS A 490 22.42 22.65 38.30
N VAL A 491 22.02 21.39 38.44
CA VAL A 491 22.84 20.39 39.14
C VAL A 491 24.07 20.10 38.28
N GLU A 492 25.25 20.43 38.79
CA GLU A 492 26.51 19.87 38.30
C GLU A 492 26.58 18.43 38.83
N THR A 493 26.29 17.44 37.99
CA THR A 493 26.43 16.04 38.39
C THR A 493 27.90 15.76 38.67
N GLY A 494 28.25 15.58 39.94
CA GLY A 494 29.59 15.17 40.35
C GLY A 494 29.93 13.81 39.74
N ASN A 495 31.18 13.68 39.27
CA ASN A 495 31.80 12.40 38.94
C ASN A 495 31.81 11.52 40.20
N ASN A 496 30.74 10.76 40.44
CA ASN A 496 30.83 9.59 41.30
C ASN A 496 31.65 8.55 40.55
N ASN A 497 32.97 8.55 40.81
CA ASN A 497 33.87 7.47 40.45
C ASN A 497 33.45 6.21 41.21
N THR A 498 32.40 5.53 40.76
CA THR A 498 32.27 4.10 41.02
C THR A 498 33.29 3.42 40.12
N GLU A 499 34.29 2.80 40.75
CA GLU A 499 35.29 1.92 40.14
C GLU A 499 34.55 0.69 39.56
N ARG A 500 33.95 0.84 38.38
CA ARG A 500 33.29 -0.24 37.65
C ARG A 500 33.93 -0.36 36.29
N ASP A 501 34.32 -1.59 35.93
CA ASP A 501 34.94 -1.89 34.65
C ASP A 501 33.89 -1.77 33.52
N PRO A 502 33.94 -0.73 32.69
CA PRO A 502 32.92 -0.46 31.67
C PRO A 502 32.99 -1.46 30.51
N GLY A 503 34.18 -2.06 30.32
CA GLY A 503 34.45 -3.04 29.28
C GLY A 503 33.58 -4.29 29.37
N GLU A 504 33.02 -4.60 30.54
CA GLU A 504 32.17 -5.77 30.78
C GLU A 504 30.75 -5.60 30.21
N TYR A 505 30.23 -4.37 30.12
CA TYR A 505 28.86 -4.08 29.64
C TYR A 505 28.86 -3.62 28.18
N CYS A 506 29.64 -2.60 27.83
CA CYS A 506 29.55 -1.98 26.51
C CYS A 506 30.58 -2.51 25.51
N GLY A 507 31.57 -3.29 25.98
CA GLY A 507 32.62 -3.89 25.13
C GLY A 507 32.07 -4.78 24.01
N ILE A 508 30.85 -5.29 24.19
CA ILE A 508 30.11 -6.10 23.22
C ILE A 508 29.90 -5.41 21.86
N LEU A 509 29.82 -4.07 21.85
CA LEU A 509 29.69 -3.25 20.64
C LEU A 509 31.00 -3.21 19.81
N GLY A 510 32.14 -3.48 20.45
CA GLY A 510 33.49 -3.45 19.86
C GLY A 510 34.10 -4.83 19.59
N LEU A 511 33.34 -5.92 19.73
CA LEU A 511 33.83 -7.29 19.47
C LEU A 511 33.73 -7.67 17.99
N SER A 512 34.84 -8.12 17.40
CA SER A 512 34.96 -8.43 15.96
C SER A 512 34.18 -9.68 15.50
N HIS A 513 33.73 -10.50 16.44
CA HIS A 513 32.92 -11.69 16.20
C HIS A 513 31.43 -11.45 16.47
N TRP A 514 31.06 -10.26 16.92
CA TRP A 514 29.67 -9.90 17.16
C TRP A 514 28.99 -9.45 15.86
N PRO A 515 27.67 -9.65 15.71
CA PRO A 515 26.92 -9.29 14.50
C PRO A 515 27.13 -7.83 14.02
N PHE A 516 27.53 -6.92 14.91
CA PHE A 516 27.82 -5.52 14.61
C PHE A 516 29.14 -5.24 13.89
N ALA A 517 30.09 -6.19 13.88
CA ALA A 517 31.42 -6.00 13.28
C ALA A 517 31.38 -5.64 11.79
N GLN A 518 30.28 -5.99 11.12
CA GLN A 518 30.04 -5.72 9.70
C GLN A 518 29.58 -4.26 9.45
N CYS A 519 29.08 -3.56 10.47
CA CYS A 519 28.71 -2.15 10.42
C CYS A 519 29.90 -1.21 10.68
N TRP A 520 31.05 -1.73 11.13
CA TRP A 520 32.24 -0.93 11.44
C TRP A 520 32.84 -0.20 10.23
N VAL A 521 32.44 -0.58 9.02
CA VAL A 521 32.81 0.09 7.76
C VAL A 521 32.10 1.43 7.58
N MET A 522 30.94 1.62 8.25
CA MET A 522 30.03 2.75 8.06
C MET A 522 29.81 3.55 9.36
N VAL A 523 29.94 2.92 10.54
CA VAL A 523 29.80 3.53 11.86
C VAL A 523 30.99 3.16 12.73
N ASP A 524 31.61 4.12 13.42
CA ASP A 524 32.71 3.86 14.36
C ASP A 524 32.17 3.19 15.65
N PRO A 525 32.44 1.89 15.88
CA PRO A 525 31.93 1.19 17.05
C PRO A 525 32.49 1.75 18.37
N TRP A 526 33.71 2.30 18.37
CA TRP A 526 34.36 2.77 19.59
C TRP A 526 33.72 4.06 20.11
N GLN A 527 33.21 4.90 19.22
CA GLN A 527 32.38 6.05 19.57
C GLN A 527 31.12 5.60 20.34
N HIS A 528 30.47 4.54 19.87
CA HIS A 528 29.27 4.02 20.52
C HIS A 528 29.55 3.25 21.82
N VAL A 529 30.67 2.54 21.92
CA VAL A 529 31.17 1.97 23.19
C VAL A 529 31.34 3.07 24.22
N HIS A 530 31.96 4.20 23.86
CA HIS A 530 32.21 5.32 24.77
C HIS A 530 30.92 6.01 25.25
N ILE A 531 29.92 6.17 24.38
CA ILE A 531 28.61 6.72 24.76
C ILE A 531 27.86 5.74 25.67
N CYS A 532 27.87 4.44 25.35
CA CYS A 532 27.31 3.39 26.20
C CYS A 532 27.95 3.41 27.59
N ASP A 533 29.30 3.41 27.67
CA ASP A 533 30.05 3.44 28.91
C ASP A 533 29.71 4.67 29.77
N GLY A 534 29.61 5.84 29.14
CA GLY A 534 29.21 7.07 29.83
C GLY A 534 27.80 6.98 30.41
N THR A 535 26.86 6.40 29.66
CA THR A 535 25.46 6.27 30.08
C THR A 535 25.31 5.22 31.20
N VAL A 536 26.00 4.07 31.07
CA VAL A 536 26.04 2.97 32.06
C VAL A 536 26.67 3.42 33.37
N LYS A 537 27.76 4.20 33.33
CA LYS A 537 28.41 4.76 34.54
C LYS A 537 27.52 5.74 35.32
N SER A 538 26.62 6.42 34.64
CA SER A 538 25.70 7.40 35.24
C SER A 538 24.38 6.81 35.74
N SER A 539 24.15 5.50 35.57
CA SER A 539 22.86 4.84 35.83
C SER A 539 22.86 3.91 37.05
N TRP A 540 21.75 3.91 37.79
CA TRP A 540 21.47 2.95 38.85
C TRP A 540 21.10 1.55 38.35
N ASN A 541 20.67 1.41 37.08
CA ASN A 541 20.30 0.14 36.47
C ASN A 541 21.08 -0.10 35.16
N PRO A 542 22.36 -0.50 35.27
CA PRO A 542 23.32 -0.56 34.15
C PRO A 542 22.87 -1.50 33.04
N ALA A 543 22.25 -2.63 33.40
CA ALA A 543 21.76 -3.64 32.45
C ALA A 543 20.59 -3.13 31.59
N VAL A 544 19.66 -2.36 32.17
CA VAL A 544 18.54 -1.76 31.41
C VAL A 544 19.04 -0.68 30.45
N VAL A 545 19.98 0.15 30.89
CA VAL A 545 20.58 1.21 30.07
C VAL A 545 21.44 0.64 28.95
N GLN A 546 22.24 -0.37 29.22
CA GLN A 546 23.00 -1.11 28.22
C GLN A 546 22.06 -1.74 27.17
N ASN A 547 20.98 -2.41 27.59
CA ASN A 547 20.00 -3.00 26.67
C ASN A 547 19.32 -1.94 25.79
N ASN A 548 18.87 -0.84 26.38
CA ASN A 548 18.26 0.28 25.64
C ASN A 548 19.25 0.92 24.66
N TYR A 549 20.54 0.95 25.00
CA TYR A 549 21.59 1.49 24.14
C TYR A 549 21.98 0.53 23.00
N LEU A 550 22.06 -0.79 23.26
CA LEU A 550 22.25 -1.81 22.22
C LEU A 550 21.12 -1.76 21.19
N ILE A 551 19.88 -1.62 21.67
CA ILE A 551 18.68 -1.42 20.86
C ILE A 551 18.81 -0.14 20.00
N PHE A 552 19.19 0.98 20.61
CA PHE A 552 19.41 2.22 19.86
C PHE A 552 20.52 2.11 18.80
N PHE A 553 21.61 1.40 19.09
CA PHE A 553 22.70 1.16 18.14
C PHE A 553 22.25 0.30 16.95
N LEU A 554 21.40 -0.71 17.18
CA LEU A 554 20.76 -1.50 16.11
C LEU A 554 19.92 -0.62 15.17
N VAL A 555 19.15 0.32 15.71
CA VAL A 555 18.26 1.21 14.93
C VAL A 555 19.04 2.33 14.23
N SER A 556 20.00 2.94 14.91
CA SER A 556 20.82 4.04 14.38
C SER A 556 21.86 3.57 13.36
N GLY A 557 22.31 2.32 13.49
CA GLY A 557 23.12 1.60 12.51
C GLY A 557 22.36 1.21 11.23
N GLY A 558 21.04 1.48 11.15
CA GLY A 558 20.22 1.26 9.95
C GLY A 558 20.68 1.99 8.69
N ASN A 559 21.60 2.96 8.80
CA ASN A 559 22.30 3.55 7.64
C ASN A 559 23.42 2.64 7.08
N CYS A 560 23.71 1.50 7.71
CA CYS A 560 24.77 0.56 7.34
C CYS A 560 24.26 -0.73 6.68
N CYS A 561 22.95 -0.96 6.63
CA CYS A 561 22.38 -2.25 6.24
C CYS A 561 21.49 -2.12 4.99
N PRO A 562 21.86 -2.76 3.87
CA PRO A 562 20.89 -3.22 2.88
C PRO A 562 19.88 -4.16 3.56
N GLU A 563 18.60 -4.15 3.15
CA GLU A 563 17.46 -4.87 3.76
C GLU A 563 17.78 -6.33 4.18
N GLU A 564 18.65 -7.01 3.42
CA GLU A 564 19.11 -8.39 3.61
C GLU A 564 19.92 -8.65 4.91
N TRP A 565 20.62 -7.64 5.46
CA TRP A 565 21.60 -7.81 6.55
C TRP A 565 20.97 -7.58 7.93
N CYS A 566 19.96 -6.71 8.01
CA CYS A 566 19.16 -6.51 9.22
C CYS A 566 18.43 -7.80 9.64
N MET A 567 17.98 -8.63 8.70
CA MET A 567 17.31 -9.90 8.98
C MET A 567 18.25 -11.00 9.52
N LYS A 568 19.55 -10.99 9.16
CA LYS A 568 20.53 -11.92 9.76
C LYS A 568 20.92 -11.51 11.18
N LEU A 569 21.08 -10.21 11.44
CA LEU A 569 21.19 -9.67 12.80
C LEU A 569 19.92 -9.98 13.62
N ARG A 570 18.72 -9.93 13.00
CA ARG A 570 17.40 -10.24 13.60
C ARG A 570 17.39 -11.59 14.30
N ASN A 571 17.71 -12.68 13.60
CA ASN A 571 17.57 -14.03 14.17
C ASN A 571 18.61 -14.36 15.26
N THR A 572 19.85 -13.89 15.11
CA THR A 572 20.93 -14.16 16.09
C THR A 572 20.78 -13.32 17.37
N VAL A 573 20.21 -12.11 17.26
CA VAL A 573 19.96 -11.21 18.40
C VAL A 573 18.61 -11.55 19.09
N LEU A 574 17.59 -12.02 18.36
CA LEU A 574 16.30 -12.46 18.93
C LEU A 574 16.44 -13.69 19.83
N GLU A 575 17.30 -14.66 19.52
CA GLU A 575 17.54 -15.78 20.44
C GLU A 575 18.22 -15.35 21.75
N HIS A 576 19.00 -14.26 21.74
CA HIS A 576 19.65 -13.73 22.93
C HIS A 576 18.76 -12.76 23.73
N LEU A 577 17.96 -11.93 23.06
CA LEU A 577 17.03 -10.97 23.69
C LEU A 577 15.73 -11.62 24.20
N LYS A 578 15.28 -12.74 23.61
CA LYS A 578 14.12 -13.52 24.11
C LYS A 578 14.29 -13.98 25.56
N ASN A 579 15.52 -14.06 26.07
CA ASN A 579 15.81 -14.47 27.45
C ASN A 579 15.90 -13.31 28.46
N ILE A 580 15.81 -12.03 28.04
CA ILE A 580 16.21 -10.90 28.90
C ILE A 580 15.11 -9.82 29.09
N THR A 581 14.10 -9.70 28.23
CA THR A 581 13.02 -8.71 28.43
C THR A 581 11.64 -9.21 28.03
N GLU A 582 10.81 -9.50 29.02
CA GLU A 582 9.36 -9.52 28.91
C GLU A 582 8.86 -8.06 28.74
N LYS A 583 8.81 -7.54 27.51
CA LYS A 583 8.12 -6.27 27.22
C LYS A 583 6.65 -6.57 26.93
N ASN A 584 5.78 -6.25 27.90
CA ASN A 584 4.32 -6.34 27.79
C ASN A 584 3.77 -5.31 26.80
N CYS A 585 3.58 -5.70 25.54
CA CYS A 585 2.79 -4.91 24.61
C CYS A 585 1.33 -4.81 25.08
N PRO A 586 0.64 -3.69 24.82
CA PRO A 586 -0.78 -3.56 25.09
C PRO A 586 -1.60 -4.69 24.45
N LYS A 587 -2.80 -4.95 24.96
CA LYS A 587 -3.72 -5.93 24.36
C LYS A 587 -3.98 -5.58 22.88
N ASN A 588 -4.06 -6.59 22.02
CA ASN A 588 -4.21 -6.47 20.55
C ASN A 588 -3.01 -5.80 19.86
N SER A 589 -1.81 -5.99 20.41
CA SER A 589 -0.57 -5.57 19.79
C SER A 589 0.55 -6.57 20.10
N HIS A 590 1.51 -6.66 19.18
CA HIS A 590 2.71 -7.47 19.33
C HIS A 590 3.96 -6.59 19.25
N TYR A 591 5.05 -7.08 19.80
CA TYR A 591 6.34 -6.41 19.71
C TYR A 591 6.97 -6.68 18.34
N GLU A 592 7.34 -5.62 17.63
CA GLU A 592 7.97 -5.68 16.33
C GLU A 592 9.30 -4.89 16.34
N PRO A 593 10.46 -5.56 16.19
CA PRO A 593 11.77 -4.91 16.12
C PRO A 593 11.92 -3.91 14.96
N CYS A 594 11.21 -4.10 13.85
CA CYS A 594 11.26 -3.25 12.67
C CYS A 594 9.85 -3.07 12.11
N GLY A 595 9.01 -2.34 12.85
CA GLY A 595 7.60 -2.15 12.52
C GLY A 595 7.38 -0.89 11.69
N THR A 596 6.15 -0.72 11.18
CA THR A 596 5.80 0.51 10.46
C THR A 596 6.00 1.74 11.36
N SER A 597 6.70 2.75 10.84
CA SER A 597 6.79 4.09 11.43
C SER A 597 5.52 4.91 11.25
N CYS A 598 4.54 4.35 10.54
CA CYS A 598 3.26 4.94 10.19
C CYS A 598 2.12 3.96 10.54
N PRO A 599 1.84 3.69 11.83
CA PRO A 599 0.75 2.81 12.21
C PRO A 599 -0.60 3.43 11.82
N SER A 600 -1.55 2.58 11.40
CA SER A 600 -2.95 2.98 11.19
C SER A 600 -3.53 3.52 12.50
N THR A 601 -4.10 4.74 12.52
CA THR A 601 -4.54 5.42 13.75
C THR A 601 -5.98 5.93 13.66
N CYS A 602 -6.70 6.03 14.77
CA CYS A 602 -8.07 6.55 14.77
C CYS A 602 -8.16 8.08 14.58
N PRO A 603 -9.16 8.59 13.83
CA PRO A 603 -10.05 7.94 12.86
C PRO A 603 -9.45 8.00 11.44
N SER A 604 -8.13 8.17 11.37
CA SER A 604 -7.38 8.25 10.14
C SER A 604 -7.13 6.84 9.60
N LEU A 605 -8.08 6.31 8.83
CA LEU A 605 -7.79 5.25 7.84
C LEU A 605 -6.87 5.75 6.70
N SER A 606 -6.10 6.82 6.93
CA SER A 606 -5.14 7.40 6.02
C SER A 606 -3.96 8.04 6.77
N PHE A 607 -2.74 7.79 6.32
CA PHE A 607 -1.63 8.73 6.43
C PHE A 607 -1.40 9.36 5.05
N PRO A 608 -1.21 10.69 4.91
CA PRO A 608 -1.25 11.37 3.61
C PRO A 608 0.05 11.30 2.78
N PHE A 609 0.88 10.27 2.94
CA PHE A 609 2.05 10.04 2.09
C PHE A 609 2.37 8.54 1.98
N LEU A 610 3.00 8.12 0.88
CA LEU A 610 3.84 6.92 0.89
C LEU A 610 4.72 6.98 2.14
N CYS A 611 4.63 5.99 3.03
CA CYS A 611 5.45 5.90 4.24
C CYS A 611 6.88 5.58 3.81
N THR A 612 7.65 6.61 3.44
CA THR A 612 9.06 6.49 3.05
C THR A 612 10.01 6.58 4.25
N THR A 613 9.47 6.42 5.47
CA THR A 613 10.24 6.47 6.71
C THR A 613 10.71 5.07 7.08
N TYR A 614 11.97 4.94 7.47
CA TYR A 614 12.60 3.70 7.95
C TYR A 614 11.75 3.03 9.04
N CYS A 615 11.80 1.71 9.16
CA CYS A 615 11.06 0.98 10.19
C CYS A 615 11.48 1.41 11.61
N GLN A 616 10.56 1.31 12.56
CA GLN A 616 10.76 1.67 13.96
C GLN A 616 10.49 0.46 14.86
N GLU A 617 11.37 0.22 15.83
CA GLU A 617 11.11 -0.74 16.89
C GLU A 617 9.94 -0.27 17.77
N GLY A 618 9.04 -1.19 18.09
CA GLY A 618 8.02 -0.95 19.12
C GLY A 618 6.87 -1.94 19.05
N CYS A 619 5.87 -1.74 19.90
CA CYS A 619 4.63 -2.49 19.78
C CYS A 619 3.83 -1.99 18.56
N GLN A 620 3.38 -2.91 17.71
CA GLN A 620 2.56 -2.69 16.53
C GLN A 620 1.18 -3.31 16.76
N CYS A 621 0.12 -2.64 16.30
CA CYS A 621 -1.22 -3.20 16.40
C CYS A 621 -1.33 -4.48 15.55
N ASP A 622 -2.01 -5.48 16.09
CA ASP A 622 -2.31 -6.70 15.36
C ASP A 622 -3.24 -6.38 14.18
N ASP A 623 -3.21 -7.21 13.14
CA ASP A 623 -4.05 -7.02 11.95
C ASP A 623 -5.53 -6.90 12.32
N GLY A 624 -6.21 -5.90 11.73
CA GLY A 624 -7.60 -5.57 12.04
C GLY A 624 -7.79 -4.58 13.20
N PHE A 625 -6.71 -4.18 13.88
CA PHE A 625 -6.72 -3.14 14.93
C PHE A 625 -5.97 -1.88 14.48
N VAL A 626 -6.40 -0.73 14.99
CA VAL A 626 -5.80 0.58 14.73
C VAL A 626 -5.44 1.27 16.05
N LEU A 627 -4.40 2.09 16.00
CA LEU A 627 -3.85 2.78 17.16
C LEU A 627 -4.73 3.98 17.55
N ASN A 628 -5.33 3.93 18.73
CA ASN A 628 -6.08 5.02 19.34
C ASN A 628 -5.34 5.50 20.60
N GLY A 629 -4.56 6.58 20.46
CA GLY A 629 -3.62 7.00 21.49
C GLY A 629 -2.52 5.96 21.69
N ASN A 630 -2.51 5.28 22.83
CA ASN A 630 -1.54 4.24 23.20
C ASN A 630 -2.13 2.82 23.27
N GLN A 631 -3.34 2.61 22.72
CA GLN A 631 -4.03 1.32 22.71
C GLN A 631 -4.43 0.92 21.29
N CYS A 632 -4.42 -0.37 20.99
CA CYS A 632 -4.90 -0.91 19.73
C CYS A 632 -6.36 -1.32 19.86
N VAL A 633 -7.22 -0.62 19.11
CA VAL A 633 -8.68 -0.76 19.15
C VAL A 633 -9.19 -1.12 17.75
N PRO A 634 -10.32 -1.82 17.62
CA PRO A 634 -10.93 -2.01 16.30
C PRO A 634 -11.31 -0.65 15.68
N PRO A 635 -11.32 -0.51 14.34
CA PRO A 635 -11.70 0.75 13.67
C PRO A 635 -13.06 1.32 14.09
N THR A 636 -14.01 0.47 14.48
CA THR A 636 -15.33 0.88 15.00
C THR A 636 -15.27 1.52 16.39
N ALA A 637 -14.19 1.31 17.13
CA ALA A 637 -13.91 1.98 18.41
C ALA A 637 -13.10 3.27 18.24
N CYS A 638 -12.91 3.74 17.00
CA CYS A 638 -12.43 5.08 16.71
C CYS A 638 -13.53 6.09 17.00
N GLY A 639 -13.18 7.19 17.66
CA GLY A 639 -14.09 8.31 17.78
C GLY A 639 -13.97 9.28 16.60
N CYS A 640 -14.18 10.55 16.85
CA CYS A 640 -14.59 11.56 15.89
C CYS A 640 -13.68 12.78 15.96
N TYR A 641 -13.59 13.53 14.85
CA TYR A 641 -12.91 14.82 14.84
C TYR A 641 -13.91 15.96 15.03
N HIS A 642 -13.56 16.89 15.91
CA HIS A 642 -14.24 18.18 16.00
C HIS A 642 -13.19 19.30 16.12
N GLN A 643 -13.23 20.27 15.20
CA GLN A 643 -12.29 21.41 15.14
C GLN A 643 -10.79 21.01 15.17
N GLY A 644 -10.42 19.93 14.46
CA GLY A 644 -9.03 19.44 14.40
C GLY A 644 -8.55 18.67 15.63
N ARG A 645 -9.45 18.39 16.59
CA ARG A 645 -9.19 17.57 17.78
C ARG A 645 -9.92 16.24 17.68
N TYR A 646 -9.24 15.18 18.07
CA TYR A 646 -9.79 13.84 18.13
C TYR A 646 -10.43 13.58 19.50
N TRP A 647 -11.64 13.05 19.49
CA TRP A 647 -12.44 12.63 20.66
C TRP A 647 -12.71 11.13 20.53
N SER A 648 -12.70 10.39 21.63
CA SER A 648 -13.03 8.95 21.64
C SER A 648 -14.54 8.71 21.60
N VAL A 649 -14.98 7.52 21.20
CA VAL A 649 -16.40 7.11 21.27
C VAL A 649 -16.94 7.34 22.68
N GLY A 650 -18.09 7.99 22.79
CA GLY A 650 -18.70 8.35 24.08
C GLY A 650 -18.09 9.54 24.82
N GLU A 651 -16.97 10.13 24.36
CA GLU A 651 -16.44 11.37 24.95
C GLU A 651 -17.32 12.57 24.56
N HIS A 652 -17.43 13.52 25.49
CA HIS A 652 -18.24 14.72 25.31
C HIS A 652 -17.39 15.94 24.93
N PHE A 653 -17.90 16.75 24.01
CA PHE A 653 -17.33 18.04 23.64
C PHE A 653 -18.42 19.12 23.54
N TRP A 654 -18.02 20.38 23.68
CA TRP A 654 -18.92 21.52 23.53
C TRP A 654 -18.87 22.04 22.09
N ASP A 655 -20.03 22.27 21.49
CA ASP A 655 -20.21 22.78 20.12
C ASP A 655 -21.07 24.06 20.09
N GLY A 656 -20.81 24.94 19.12
CA GLY A 656 -21.48 26.24 18.89
C GLY A 656 -20.64 27.49 19.21
N GLU A 657 -21.01 28.64 18.62
CA GLU A 657 -20.31 29.94 18.78
C GLU A 657 -20.22 30.43 20.24
N GLU A 658 -21.02 29.86 21.15
CA GLU A 658 -20.99 30.14 22.60
C GLU A 658 -20.89 28.87 23.47
N CYS A 659 -20.45 27.73 22.92
CA CYS A 659 -20.31 26.45 23.65
C CYS A 659 -21.60 26.03 24.40
N ASN A 660 -22.76 26.13 23.76
CA ASN A 660 -24.05 25.91 24.43
C ASN A 660 -24.57 24.46 24.34
N SER A 661 -23.95 23.61 23.51
CA SER A 661 -24.42 22.25 23.26
C SER A 661 -23.33 21.23 23.59
N LEU A 662 -23.61 20.32 24.53
CA LEU A 662 -22.72 19.21 24.88
C LEU A 662 -23.05 18.01 23.98
N CYS A 663 -22.16 17.71 23.04
CA CYS A 663 -22.33 16.60 22.10
C CYS A 663 -21.46 15.41 22.48
N THR A 664 -21.98 14.22 22.22
CA THR A 664 -21.23 12.96 22.28
C THR A 664 -20.68 12.63 20.89
N CYS A 665 -19.60 11.85 20.84
CA CYS A 665 -18.88 11.56 19.61
C CYS A 665 -19.67 10.85 18.48
N ASP A 666 -20.86 10.34 18.78
CA ASP A 666 -21.78 9.70 17.81
C ASP A 666 -22.99 10.60 17.45
N GLU A 667 -22.96 11.85 17.91
CA GLU A 667 -24.02 12.84 17.73
C GLU A 667 -23.51 14.03 16.91
N SER A 668 -24.42 14.62 16.14
CA SER A 668 -24.18 15.90 15.46
C SER A 668 -25.14 16.96 15.98
N CYS A 669 -24.65 18.18 16.20
CA CYS A 669 -25.48 19.32 16.58
C CYS A 669 -26.33 19.75 15.39
N ARG A 670 -27.64 19.54 15.48
CA ARG A 670 -28.59 19.83 14.40
C ARG A 670 -29.97 20.16 14.95
N VAL A 671 -30.86 20.61 14.08
CA VAL A 671 -32.27 20.85 14.44
C VAL A 671 -33.08 19.61 14.10
N VAL A 672 -33.56 18.89 15.11
CA VAL A 672 -34.55 17.80 14.95
C VAL A 672 -35.86 18.27 15.56
N GLU A 673 -36.95 18.20 14.79
CA GLU A 673 -38.30 18.64 15.21
C GLU A 673 -38.36 20.08 15.77
N GLY A 674 -37.53 20.98 15.24
CA GLY A 674 -37.51 22.39 15.64
C GLY A 674 -36.71 22.70 16.91
N LYS A 675 -36.00 21.72 17.50
CA LYS A 675 -35.07 21.92 18.62
C LYS A 675 -33.63 21.77 18.14
N LEU A 676 -32.79 22.77 18.41
CA LEU A 676 -31.34 22.70 18.21
C LEU A 676 -30.72 21.90 19.35
N GLY A 677 -30.03 20.80 19.03
CA GLY A 677 -29.35 19.94 20.01
C GLY A 677 -28.50 18.86 19.35
N CYS A 678 -27.77 18.10 20.14
CA CYS A 678 -26.99 16.95 19.65
C CYS A 678 -27.92 15.74 19.49
N HIS A 679 -27.87 15.09 18.33
CA HIS A 679 -28.73 13.96 18.00
C HIS A 679 -27.92 12.82 17.34
N PRO A 680 -28.26 11.53 17.58
CA PRO A 680 -27.53 10.38 17.02
C PRO A 680 -27.51 10.38 15.49
N ASN A 681 -26.42 9.95 14.85
CA ASN A 681 -26.36 9.82 13.39
C ASN A 681 -27.09 8.54 12.92
N PRO A 682 -28.09 8.61 12.01
CA PRO A 682 -28.75 7.43 11.48
C PRO A 682 -27.89 6.73 10.41
N HIS A 683 -27.72 5.40 10.52
CA HIS A 683 -27.06 4.54 9.53
C HIS A 683 -28.09 3.63 8.83
N GLY A 684 -27.91 3.39 7.53
CA GLY A 684 -28.74 2.49 6.75
C GLY A 684 -27.96 1.88 5.58
N THR A 685 -28.16 0.59 5.33
CA THR A 685 -27.43 -0.18 4.30
C THR A 685 -28.42 -0.72 3.27
N CYS A 686 -28.06 -0.60 1.98
CA CYS A 686 -28.74 -1.25 0.87
C CYS A 686 -27.74 -2.20 0.19
N SER A 687 -28.20 -3.35 -0.31
CA SER A 687 -27.35 -4.31 -1.03
C SER A 687 -28.00 -4.79 -2.33
N ALA A 688 -27.14 -5.12 -3.30
CA ALA A 688 -27.47 -5.84 -4.52
C ALA A 688 -26.40 -6.91 -4.73
N SER A 689 -26.78 -8.19 -4.76
CA SER A 689 -25.83 -9.31 -4.60
C SER A 689 -26.23 -10.52 -5.42
N GLY A 690 -25.51 -10.80 -6.51
CA GLY A 690 -25.97 -11.75 -7.52
C GLY A 690 -27.30 -11.25 -8.10
N ASP A 691 -27.37 -10.84 -9.35
CA ASP A 691 -28.69 -10.54 -9.91
C ASP A 691 -29.48 -11.88 -9.92
N PRO A 692 -30.61 -11.97 -9.20
CA PRO A 692 -31.62 -10.91 -9.01
C PRO A 692 -31.77 -10.22 -7.65
N HIS A 693 -30.94 -10.47 -6.64
CA HIS A 693 -31.31 -10.15 -5.25
C HIS A 693 -30.98 -8.70 -4.83
N TYR A 694 -31.99 -7.98 -4.31
CA TYR A 694 -31.86 -6.62 -3.77
C TYR A 694 -32.46 -6.51 -2.37
N LEU A 695 -31.79 -5.75 -1.50
CA LEU A 695 -32.26 -5.35 -0.18
C LEU A 695 -32.22 -3.83 -0.04
N THR A 696 -33.39 -3.21 0.15
CA THR A 696 -33.53 -1.75 0.31
C THR A 696 -33.06 -1.26 1.68
N PHE A 697 -32.86 0.06 1.83
CA PHE A 697 -32.45 0.66 3.10
C PHE A 697 -33.40 0.41 4.27
N ASP A 698 -34.69 0.23 3.99
CA ASP A 698 -35.74 -0.02 4.98
C ASP A 698 -36.06 -1.52 5.13
N GLY A 699 -35.24 -2.40 4.54
CA GLY A 699 -35.28 -3.85 4.76
C GLY A 699 -36.23 -4.64 3.87
N LYS A 700 -36.78 -4.04 2.79
CA LYS A 700 -37.55 -4.77 1.79
C LYS A 700 -36.62 -5.55 0.86
N ALA A 701 -36.72 -6.88 0.88
CA ALA A 701 -36.06 -7.78 -0.07
C ALA A 701 -36.94 -8.00 -1.32
N TYR A 702 -36.33 -8.04 -2.50
CA TYR A 702 -37.01 -8.36 -3.75
C TYR A 702 -36.04 -8.81 -4.85
N ASP A 703 -36.59 -9.53 -5.83
CA ASP A 703 -35.84 -10.02 -6.98
C ASP A 703 -36.17 -9.20 -8.24
N LEU A 704 -35.14 -8.80 -8.99
CA LEU A 704 -35.28 -8.12 -10.28
C LEU A 704 -34.25 -8.64 -11.28
N GLN A 705 -34.74 -9.29 -12.34
CA GLN A 705 -33.94 -9.81 -13.45
C GLN A 705 -33.83 -8.80 -14.60
N GLY A 706 -32.70 -8.76 -15.30
CA GLY A 706 -32.54 -8.02 -16.55
C GLY A 706 -31.14 -7.46 -16.75
N THR A 707 -30.71 -7.30 -18.00
CA THR A 707 -29.31 -7.00 -18.37
C THR A 707 -29.04 -5.50 -18.57
N CYS A 708 -29.80 -4.65 -17.90
CA CYS A 708 -29.72 -3.20 -18.05
C CYS A 708 -28.76 -2.58 -17.02
N ARG A 709 -28.49 -1.28 -17.20
CA ARG A 709 -27.91 -0.44 -16.15
C ARG A 709 -29.03 0.24 -15.37
N TYR A 710 -29.03 0.11 -14.05
CA TYR A 710 -30.04 0.62 -13.14
C TYR A 710 -29.46 1.62 -12.15
N VAL A 711 -30.27 2.60 -11.74
CA VAL A 711 -29.92 3.52 -10.64
C VAL A 711 -30.24 2.84 -9.31
N LEU A 712 -29.21 2.46 -8.56
CA LEU A 712 -29.36 1.89 -7.22
C LEU A 712 -29.82 2.95 -6.22
N VAL A 713 -29.13 4.09 -6.17
CA VAL A 713 -29.49 5.18 -5.27
C VAL A 713 -29.01 6.53 -5.82
N THR A 714 -29.87 7.53 -5.72
CA THR A 714 -29.57 8.94 -5.99
C THR A 714 -30.43 9.86 -5.10
N LEU A 715 -30.20 11.17 -5.15
CA LEU A 715 -31.02 12.17 -4.48
C LEU A 715 -32.20 12.60 -5.36
N CYS A 716 -33.43 12.44 -4.87
CA CYS A 716 -34.64 12.80 -5.64
C CYS A 716 -35.16 14.22 -5.37
N ASN A 717 -34.80 14.83 -4.23
CA ASN A 717 -35.24 16.17 -3.86
C ASN A 717 -34.03 17.00 -3.38
N ALA A 718 -33.29 17.59 -4.34
CA ALA A 718 -32.12 18.41 -4.06
C ALA A 718 -32.50 19.63 -3.19
N THR A 719 -32.29 19.51 -1.88
CA THR A 719 -32.36 20.63 -0.94
C THR A 719 -30.99 21.31 -0.84
N ASN A 720 -30.95 22.65 -0.75
CA ASN A 720 -29.75 23.42 -0.48
C ASN A 720 -28.93 22.79 0.67
N GLY A 721 -27.68 22.39 0.39
CA GLY A 721 -26.72 21.92 1.40
C GLY A 721 -26.28 20.46 1.33
N LEU A 722 -26.87 19.61 0.47
CA LEU A 722 -26.40 18.22 0.26
C LEU A 722 -25.57 18.10 -1.03
N HIS A 723 -24.51 17.30 -0.98
CA HIS A 723 -23.70 16.98 -2.15
C HIS A 723 -24.41 15.97 -3.07
N GLN A 724 -24.49 16.26 -4.37
CA GLN A 724 -25.14 15.39 -5.34
C GLN A 724 -24.33 14.09 -5.54
N PHE A 725 -25.03 12.95 -5.57
CA PHE A 725 -24.44 11.65 -5.93
C PHE A 725 -25.44 10.74 -6.68
N SER A 726 -24.91 9.72 -7.36
CA SER A 726 -25.68 8.62 -7.95
C SER A 726 -24.83 7.36 -7.97
N VAL A 727 -25.43 6.22 -7.64
CA VAL A 727 -24.81 4.90 -7.75
C VAL A 727 -25.59 4.11 -8.79
N ASP A 728 -24.91 3.68 -9.85
CA ASP A 728 -25.51 2.95 -10.96
C ASP A 728 -24.83 1.57 -11.07
N ALA A 729 -25.61 0.49 -11.10
CA ALA A 729 -25.12 -0.88 -11.29
C ALA A 729 -25.54 -1.41 -12.67
N LYS A 730 -24.67 -2.20 -13.31
CA LYS A 730 -24.93 -2.85 -14.60
C LYS A 730 -25.05 -4.34 -14.38
N ASN A 731 -26.02 -4.97 -15.01
CA ASN A 731 -26.17 -6.43 -14.98
C ASN A 731 -25.87 -7.02 -16.37
N GLU A 732 -25.29 -8.22 -16.42
CA GLU A 732 -24.88 -8.91 -17.65
C GLU A 732 -25.41 -10.36 -17.70
N PRO A 733 -25.68 -10.93 -18.89
CA PRO A 733 -26.19 -12.29 -19.01
C PRO A 733 -25.18 -13.34 -18.51
N TRP A 734 -25.66 -14.39 -17.85
CA TRP A 734 -24.79 -15.48 -17.37
C TRP A 734 -24.28 -16.38 -18.53
N PRO A 735 -23.00 -16.82 -18.60
CA PRO A 735 -22.39 -17.39 -19.82
C PRO A 735 -22.84 -18.78 -20.31
N ARG A 736 -23.81 -19.45 -19.68
CA ARG A 736 -24.32 -20.75 -20.18
C ARG A 736 -25.44 -20.54 -21.20
N GLU A 737 -25.44 -21.35 -22.27
CA GLU A 737 -26.25 -21.24 -23.51
C GLU A 737 -27.80 -21.23 -23.38
N TRP A 738 -28.39 -20.94 -22.21
CA TRP A 738 -29.85 -20.77 -22.05
C TRP A 738 -30.31 -19.86 -20.88
N SER A 739 -29.47 -18.99 -20.34
CA SER A 739 -29.83 -18.24 -19.12
C SER A 739 -30.80 -17.08 -19.38
N ALA A 740 -32.01 -17.18 -18.82
CA ALA A 740 -32.92 -16.07 -18.63
C ALA A 740 -32.54 -15.19 -17.41
N VAL A 741 -31.38 -15.47 -16.82
CA VAL A 741 -30.85 -14.91 -15.58
C VAL A 741 -29.59 -14.08 -15.88
N SER A 742 -29.46 -12.93 -15.22
CA SER A 742 -28.29 -12.05 -15.29
C SER A 742 -27.56 -11.95 -13.95
N VAL A 743 -26.30 -11.52 -13.95
CA VAL A 743 -25.49 -11.26 -12.75
C VAL A 743 -25.01 -9.80 -12.75
N THR A 744 -24.81 -9.20 -11.58
CA THR A 744 -24.23 -7.86 -11.49
C THR A 744 -22.82 -7.86 -12.11
N SER A 745 -22.62 -7.01 -13.12
CA SER A 745 -21.36 -6.84 -13.84
C SER A 745 -20.28 -6.25 -12.93
N GLU A 746 -19.03 -6.57 -13.23
CA GLU A 746 -17.86 -6.08 -12.51
C GLU A 746 -17.66 -4.56 -12.62
N THR A 747 -18.46 -3.78 -13.37
CA THR A 747 -18.26 -2.32 -13.55
C THR A 747 -19.43 -1.46 -13.10
N ASN A 748 -19.35 -0.97 -11.87
CA ASN A 748 -20.32 -0.05 -11.26
C ASN A 748 -19.89 1.41 -11.48
N ILE A 749 -20.87 2.29 -11.68
CA ILE A 749 -20.62 3.72 -11.88
C ILE A 749 -21.10 4.47 -10.65
N LEU A 750 -20.19 5.23 -10.06
CA LEU A 750 -20.45 6.10 -8.93
C LEU A 750 -20.17 7.53 -9.36
N LYS A 751 -21.20 8.36 -9.32
CA LYS A 751 -21.11 9.80 -9.54
C LYS A 751 -21.11 10.47 -8.19
N ILE A 752 -20.03 11.15 -7.82
CA ILE A 752 -19.94 11.93 -6.58
C ILE A 752 -19.46 13.34 -6.91
N ALA A 753 -20.26 14.35 -6.56
CA ALA A 753 -20.00 15.74 -6.94
C ALA A 753 -19.76 15.88 -8.46
N ASN A 754 -18.53 16.21 -8.88
CA ASN A 754 -18.15 16.35 -10.30
C ASN A 754 -17.37 15.15 -10.85
N TYR A 755 -17.18 14.09 -10.05
CA TYR A 755 -16.36 12.94 -10.42
C TYR A 755 -17.20 11.76 -10.88
N LEU A 756 -16.78 11.13 -11.97
CA LEU A 756 -17.32 9.89 -12.49
C LEU A 756 -16.36 8.73 -12.18
N CYS A 757 -16.66 7.97 -11.12
CA CYS A 757 -15.90 6.81 -10.71
C CYS A 757 -16.48 5.54 -11.34
N ASN A 758 -15.71 4.85 -12.18
CA ASN A 758 -16.04 3.50 -12.64
C ASN A 758 -15.25 2.54 -11.76
N VAL A 759 -15.94 1.77 -10.93
CA VAL A 759 -15.36 0.83 -9.98
C VAL A 759 -15.57 -0.57 -10.52
N GLY A 760 -14.47 -1.28 -10.78
CA GLY A 760 -14.52 -2.68 -11.09
C GLY A 760 -13.37 -3.51 -10.55
N PHE A 761 -13.39 -4.81 -10.85
CA PHE A 761 -12.43 -5.77 -10.28
C PHE A 761 -11.00 -5.32 -10.59
N LEU A 762 -10.30 -4.86 -9.56
CA LEU A 762 -8.92 -4.34 -9.61
C LEU A 762 -8.71 -3.09 -10.51
N MET A 763 -9.77 -2.51 -11.09
CA MET A 763 -9.70 -1.38 -12.00
C MET A 763 -10.61 -0.24 -11.54
N ILE A 764 -10.02 0.91 -11.24
CA ILE A 764 -10.79 2.12 -10.92
C ILE A 764 -10.46 3.22 -11.91
N LYS A 765 -11.48 3.77 -12.56
CA LYS A 765 -11.35 4.96 -13.41
C LYS A 765 -12.07 6.14 -12.79
N VAL A 766 -11.36 7.24 -12.60
CA VAL A 766 -11.98 8.52 -12.21
C VAL A 766 -11.94 9.45 -13.42
N ASP A 767 -13.09 9.92 -13.85
CA ASP A 767 -13.28 10.77 -15.04
C ASP A 767 -12.69 10.16 -16.32
N GLY A 768 -12.83 8.83 -16.44
CA GLY A 768 -12.29 8.06 -17.57
C GLY A 768 -10.80 7.75 -17.49
N VAL A 769 -10.09 8.24 -16.48
CA VAL A 769 -8.66 7.99 -16.26
C VAL A 769 -8.49 6.87 -15.23
N THR A 770 -7.77 5.80 -15.58
CA THR A 770 -7.42 4.75 -14.63
C THR A 770 -6.53 5.32 -13.52
N LYS A 771 -6.87 5.01 -12.26
CA LYS A 771 -6.18 5.49 -11.07
C LYS A 771 -5.85 4.29 -10.17
N ASN A 772 -4.67 4.32 -9.59
CA ASN A 772 -4.24 3.32 -8.63
C ASN A 772 -4.82 3.63 -7.24
N LEU A 773 -5.22 2.58 -6.54
CA LEU A 773 -5.66 2.67 -5.15
C LEU A 773 -4.47 2.89 -4.19
N PRO A 774 -4.66 3.61 -3.07
CA PRO A 774 -5.84 4.40 -2.72
C PRO A 774 -5.92 5.72 -3.51
N ILE A 775 -7.13 6.12 -3.89
CA ILE A 775 -7.43 7.35 -4.62
C ILE A 775 -8.01 8.37 -3.63
N PHE A 776 -7.54 9.61 -3.67
CA PHE A 776 -8.09 10.70 -2.88
C PHE A 776 -8.51 11.84 -3.81
N LEU A 777 -9.78 12.21 -3.75
CA LEU A 777 -10.38 13.26 -4.57
C LEU A 777 -10.79 14.44 -3.69
N ASN A 778 -10.83 15.64 -4.28
CA ASN A 778 -11.29 16.86 -3.63
C ASN A 778 -10.61 17.16 -2.28
N GLY A 779 -9.29 16.99 -2.14
CA GLY A 779 -8.60 17.26 -0.86
C GLY A 779 -8.84 16.20 0.22
N SER A 780 -9.03 14.94 -0.18
CA SER A 780 -9.30 13.76 0.69
C SER A 780 -10.73 13.66 1.23
N HIS A 781 -11.65 14.46 0.70
CA HIS A 781 -13.08 14.40 1.01
C HIS A 781 -13.79 13.17 0.41
N VAL A 782 -13.24 12.60 -0.68
CA VAL A 782 -13.65 11.29 -1.19
C VAL A 782 -12.40 10.42 -1.28
N SER A 783 -12.43 9.26 -0.67
CA SER A 783 -11.38 8.27 -0.71
C SER A 783 -11.89 6.98 -1.33
N ILE A 784 -11.06 6.36 -2.15
CA ILE A 784 -11.33 5.05 -2.72
C ILE A 784 -10.14 4.18 -2.34
N TYR A 785 -10.39 3.03 -1.72
CA TYR A 785 -9.33 2.14 -1.21
C TYR A 785 -9.79 0.69 -1.30
N ALA A 786 -8.84 -0.25 -1.32
CA ALA A 786 -9.14 -1.68 -1.28
C ALA A 786 -8.87 -2.25 0.11
N ARG A 787 -9.66 -3.25 0.50
CA ARG A 787 -9.42 -4.13 1.65
C ARG A 787 -9.68 -5.56 1.20
N GLY A 788 -8.62 -6.37 1.05
CA GLY A 788 -8.73 -7.68 0.42
C GLY A 788 -9.22 -7.57 -1.03
N TYR A 789 -10.24 -8.34 -1.40
CA TYR A 789 -10.88 -8.32 -2.72
C TYR A 789 -11.94 -7.22 -2.89
N GLU A 790 -12.26 -6.49 -1.81
CA GLU A 790 -13.31 -5.49 -1.81
C GLU A 790 -12.75 -4.08 -2.04
N THR A 791 -13.47 -3.28 -2.83
CA THR A 791 -13.17 -1.86 -3.04
C THR A 791 -14.18 -1.01 -2.28
N TYR A 792 -13.67 -0.13 -1.43
CA TYR A 792 -14.41 0.81 -0.63
C TYR A 792 -14.32 2.20 -1.24
N VAL A 793 -15.46 2.85 -1.42
CA VAL A 793 -15.53 4.29 -1.68
C VAL A 793 -16.13 4.96 -0.46
N SER A 794 -15.35 5.80 0.20
CA SER A 794 -15.77 6.59 1.35
C SER A 794 -15.80 8.06 0.98
N ALA A 795 -16.81 8.77 1.48
CA ALA A 795 -16.91 10.21 1.34
C ALA A 795 -17.20 10.84 2.71
N ASP A 796 -16.52 11.93 3.03
CA ASP A 796 -16.59 12.59 4.34
C ASP A 796 -17.75 13.57 4.48
N PHE A 797 -18.47 13.86 3.39
CA PHE A 797 -19.85 14.27 3.51
C PHE A 797 -20.64 13.03 3.93
N GLY A 798 -20.84 12.86 5.24
CA GLY A 798 -21.73 11.82 5.74
C GLY A 798 -23.06 11.90 4.97
N LEU A 799 -23.49 10.78 4.40
CA LEU A 799 -24.75 10.65 3.65
C LEU A 799 -25.93 10.78 4.61
N ILE A 800 -26.19 11.99 5.13
CA ILE A 800 -27.37 12.29 5.95
C ILE A 800 -28.54 12.54 4.98
N VAL A 801 -29.08 11.46 4.43
CA VAL A 801 -30.03 11.50 3.31
C VAL A 801 -31.38 10.83 3.62
N LYS A 802 -31.70 10.62 4.90
CA LYS A 802 -32.97 10.01 5.34
C LYS A 802 -34.18 10.69 4.69
N GLY A 803 -35.00 9.92 3.99
CA GLY A 803 -36.20 10.37 3.26
C GLY A 803 -35.92 11.25 2.03
N LYS A 804 -34.67 11.31 1.57
CA LYS A 804 -34.23 12.14 0.43
C LYS A 804 -33.62 11.33 -0.72
N THR A 805 -33.41 10.02 -0.52
CA THR A 805 -32.93 9.11 -1.55
C THR A 805 -34.07 8.53 -2.38
N CYS A 806 -33.70 7.98 -3.53
CA CYS A 806 -34.56 7.20 -4.39
C CYS A 806 -33.71 6.35 -5.33
N GLY A 807 -34.32 5.37 -5.99
CA GLY A 807 -33.64 4.35 -6.78
C GLY A 807 -34.10 2.97 -6.35
N LEU A 808 -33.42 1.93 -6.85
CA LEU A 808 -33.71 0.54 -6.46
C LEU A 808 -33.53 0.28 -4.95
N CYS A 809 -32.65 1.02 -4.28
CA CYS A 809 -32.47 0.97 -2.83
C CYS A 809 -33.60 1.63 -2.03
N GLY A 810 -34.59 2.23 -2.69
CA GLY A 810 -35.73 2.84 -2.05
C GLY A 810 -35.45 4.24 -1.48
N ASN A 811 -36.30 4.69 -0.54
CA ASN A 811 -36.36 6.10 -0.13
C ASN A 811 -35.82 6.41 1.27
N PHE A 812 -35.46 5.36 2.03
CA PHE A 812 -34.85 5.42 3.35
C PHE A 812 -35.63 6.30 4.33
N ASN A 813 -36.94 6.08 4.44
CA ASN A 813 -37.81 6.82 5.36
C ASN A 813 -38.17 6.01 6.62
N GLY A 814 -37.82 4.71 6.66
CA GLY A 814 -38.14 3.77 7.73
C GLY A 814 -39.41 2.93 7.51
N ASN A 815 -39.98 2.92 6.30
CA ASN A 815 -41.21 2.19 5.99
C ASN A 815 -41.06 1.27 4.76
N PRO A 816 -40.84 -0.06 4.97
CA PRO A 816 -40.59 -1.00 3.87
C PRO A 816 -41.77 -1.17 2.90
N ASN A 817 -42.94 -0.63 3.21
CA ASN A 817 -44.12 -0.76 2.34
C ASN A 817 -44.14 0.28 1.21
N ASP A 818 -43.30 1.31 1.24
CA ASP A 818 -43.28 2.35 0.22
C ASP A 818 -41.96 2.49 -0.58
N GLU A 819 -41.20 1.39 -0.67
CA GLU A 819 -39.94 1.35 -1.41
C GLU A 819 -40.11 1.43 -2.94
N PHE A 820 -41.22 0.90 -3.48
CA PHE A 820 -41.45 0.81 -4.93
C PHE A 820 -42.01 2.10 -5.53
N ARG A 821 -41.33 3.22 -5.26
CA ARG A 821 -41.62 4.53 -5.85
C ARG A 821 -40.86 4.70 -7.15
N ILE A 822 -41.58 4.95 -8.23
CA ILE A 822 -40.97 5.26 -9.54
C ILE A 822 -40.69 6.77 -9.65
N PRO A 823 -39.86 7.23 -10.62
CA PRO A 823 -39.46 8.65 -10.73
C PRO A 823 -40.61 9.66 -10.83
N SER A 824 -41.79 9.25 -11.27
CA SER A 824 -43.00 10.10 -11.31
C SER A 824 -43.63 10.33 -9.92
N GLY A 825 -43.14 9.68 -8.87
CA GLY A 825 -43.69 9.70 -7.52
C GLY A 825 -44.81 8.69 -7.28
N MET A 826 -45.24 7.95 -8.30
CA MET A 826 -46.25 6.90 -8.17
C MET A 826 -45.68 5.64 -7.50
N MET A 827 -46.54 4.91 -6.79
CA MET A 827 -46.23 3.59 -6.23
C MET A 827 -46.60 2.51 -7.25
N VAL A 828 -45.70 1.56 -7.46
CA VAL A 828 -45.97 0.34 -8.23
C VAL A 828 -45.91 -0.88 -7.32
N THR A 829 -46.51 -2.00 -7.75
CA THR A 829 -46.64 -3.20 -6.90
C THR A 829 -45.73 -4.34 -7.30
N THR A 830 -45.14 -4.31 -8.49
CA THR A 830 -44.27 -5.39 -8.99
C THR A 830 -42.81 -4.91 -9.11
N PRO A 831 -41.82 -5.79 -8.82
CA PRO A 831 -40.41 -5.48 -9.03
C PRO A 831 -40.09 -5.13 -10.49
N ASP A 832 -40.73 -5.79 -11.47
CA ASP A 832 -40.48 -5.56 -12.90
C ASP A 832 -40.87 -4.12 -13.35
N GLU A 833 -42.03 -3.63 -12.91
CA GLU A 833 -42.48 -2.26 -13.19
C GLU A 833 -41.58 -1.24 -12.48
N PHE A 834 -41.16 -1.56 -11.25
CA PHE A 834 -40.25 -0.73 -10.46
C PHE A 834 -38.86 -0.64 -11.12
N GLY A 835 -38.26 -1.77 -11.46
CA GLY A 835 -36.97 -1.88 -12.13
C GLY A 835 -36.94 -1.20 -13.49
N THR A 836 -38.01 -1.38 -14.28
CA THR A 836 -38.15 -0.73 -15.59
C THR A 836 -38.11 0.79 -15.50
N ALA A 837 -38.69 1.37 -14.46
CA ALA A 837 -38.72 2.81 -14.27
C ALA A 837 -37.37 3.41 -13.84
N TRP A 838 -36.44 2.60 -13.31
CA TRP A 838 -35.14 3.03 -12.80
C TRP A 838 -33.95 2.70 -13.73
N LYS A 839 -34.22 2.35 -14.99
CA LYS A 839 -33.20 2.19 -16.03
C LYS A 839 -32.50 3.50 -16.35
N VAL A 840 -31.18 3.47 -16.51
CA VAL A 840 -30.39 4.62 -16.93
C VAL A 840 -30.65 4.94 -18.41
N ALA A 841 -30.83 6.23 -18.72
CA ALA A 841 -31.09 6.71 -20.09
C ALA A 841 -29.97 6.29 -21.07
N GLY A 842 -30.34 5.74 -22.23
CA GLY A 842 -29.41 5.24 -23.25
C GLY A 842 -29.19 3.71 -23.24
N SER A 843 -29.76 2.99 -22.28
CA SER A 843 -29.75 1.51 -22.21
C SER A 843 -30.88 0.89 -23.07
N ASN A 844 -31.02 1.30 -24.34
CA ASN A 844 -32.19 0.94 -25.17
C ASN A 844 -32.07 -0.46 -25.81
N THR A 845 -30.98 -1.19 -25.54
CA THR A 845 -30.63 -2.48 -26.18
C THR A 845 -30.49 -3.64 -25.17
N CYS A 846 -30.93 -3.45 -23.92
CA CYS A 846 -30.86 -4.48 -22.86
C CYS A 846 -32.17 -5.30 -22.76
N ASN A 847 -32.10 -6.45 -22.10
CA ASN A 847 -33.24 -7.34 -21.88
C ASN A 847 -33.90 -7.06 -20.52
N ASP A 848 -35.23 -7.11 -20.47
CA ASP A 848 -36.06 -6.93 -19.27
C ASP A 848 -36.12 -8.19 -18.39
N GLY A 849 -35.26 -9.17 -18.67
CA GLY A 849 -35.20 -10.44 -17.95
C GLY A 849 -36.34 -11.38 -18.31
N CYS A 850 -36.62 -12.34 -17.42
CA CYS A 850 -37.67 -13.36 -17.58
C CYS A 850 -39.03 -12.99 -16.96
N GLY A 851 -39.10 -11.92 -16.15
CA GLY A 851 -40.28 -11.53 -15.40
C GLY A 851 -40.90 -12.71 -14.63
N SER A 852 -42.21 -12.93 -14.76
CA SER A 852 -42.89 -14.06 -14.10
C SER A 852 -42.48 -15.45 -14.61
N SER A 853 -41.67 -15.55 -15.66
CA SER A 853 -41.26 -16.79 -16.31
C SER A 853 -39.87 -17.27 -15.89
N CYS A 854 -39.29 -16.67 -14.84
CA CYS A 854 -37.96 -17.04 -14.36
C CYS A 854 -37.92 -18.49 -13.85
N PRO A 855 -36.77 -19.19 -14.01
CA PRO A 855 -36.58 -20.54 -13.48
C PRO A 855 -36.88 -20.57 -11.99
N LYS A 856 -37.63 -21.59 -11.57
CA LYS A 856 -37.89 -21.84 -10.15
C LYS A 856 -37.26 -23.16 -9.74
N CYS A 857 -36.71 -23.17 -8.54
CA CYS A 857 -36.21 -24.38 -7.92
C CYS A 857 -37.34 -25.41 -7.78
N GLN A 858 -37.17 -26.61 -8.35
CA GLN A 858 -38.16 -27.69 -8.20
C GLN A 858 -38.01 -28.46 -6.88
N ASN A 859 -36.80 -28.51 -6.33
CA ASN A 859 -36.53 -29.15 -5.04
C ASN A 859 -35.45 -28.37 -4.28
N GLU A 860 -35.86 -27.56 -3.31
CA GLU A 860 -34.96 -26.72 -2.52
C GLU A 860 -34.18 -27.49 -1.44
N LEU A 861 -34.56 -28.73 -1.10
CA LEU A 861 -34.01 -29.44 0.06
C LEU A 861 -32.47 -29.58 0.01
N PRO A 862 -31.83 -29.95 -1.13
CA PRO A 862 -30.38 -30.06 -1.19
C PRO A 862 -29.67 -28.70 -1.03
N ALA A 863 -30.16 -27.66 -1.72
CA ALA A 863 -29.62 -26.30 -1.64
C ALA A 863 -29.79 -25.71 -0.23
N ARG A 864 -30.96 -25.91 0.36
CA ARG A 864 -31.28 -25.47 1.73
C ARG A 864 -30.37 -26.12 2.77
N ALA A 865 -30.04 -27.41 2.63
CA ALA A 865 -29.10 -28.07 3.51
C ALA A 865 -27.69 -27.47 3.44
N GLN A 866 -27.24 -27.04 2.27
CA GLN A 866 -25.94 -26.38 2.10
C GLN A 866 -25.94 -24.94 2.66
N CYS A 867 -27.04 -24.20 2.45
CA CYS A 867 -27.19 -22.81 2.90
C CYS A 867 -27.55 -22.66 4.39
N GLU A 868 -27.89 -23.75 5.08
CA GLU A 868 -28.39 -23.72 6.46
C GLU A 868 -27.42 -23.07 7.46
N VAL A 869 -26.12 -23.05 7.14
CA VAL A 869 -25.08 -22.37 7.91
C VAL A 869 -25.38 -20.89 8.18
N ILE A 870 -26.13 -20.22 7.29
CA ILE A 870 -26.51 -18.80 7.41
C ILE A 870 -27.47 -18.58 8.59
N GLN A 871 -28.41 -19.49 8.82
CA GLN A 871 -29.46 -19.36 9.85
C GLN A 871 -29.29 -20.31 11.05
N ALA A 872 -28.24 -21.13 11.07
CA ALA A 872 -28.00 -22.10 12.12
C ALA A 872 -27.79 -21.39 13.49
N ALA A 873 -28.70 -21.64 14.44
CA ALA A 873 -28.73 -20.96 15.73
C ALA A 873 -27.50 -21.23 16.62
N ASP A 874 -26.84 -22.37 16.42
CA ASP A 874 -25.57 -22.77 17.04
C ASP A 874 -24.40 -22.78 16.04
N GLY A 875 -24.63 -22.24 14.84
CA GLY A 875 -23.65 -22.18 13.76
C GLY A 875 -22.62 -21.07 13.93
N PRO A 876 -21.58 -21.05 13.08
CA PRO A 876 -20.50 -20.07 13.13
C PRO A 876 -20.97 -18.62 12.93
N LEU A 877 -22.14 -18.41 12.35
CA LEU A 877 -22.71 -17.10 12.02
C LEU A 877 -23.82 -16.65 12.99
N SER A 878 -24.11 -17.45 14.03
CA SER A 878 -25.18 -17.20 15.00
C SER A 878 -25.05 -15.88 15.75
N PHE A 879 -23.83 -15.40 15.98
CA PHE A 879 -23.57 -14.10 16.62
C PHE A 879 -24.16 -12.92 15.81
N CYS A 880 -24.39 -13.11 14.51
CA CYS A 880 -24.87 -12.07 13.63
C CYS A 880 -26.40 -11.95 13.60
N HIS A 881 -27.13 -12.97 14.04
CA HIS A 881 -28.57 -13.09 13.85
C HIS A 881 -29.38 -12.03 14.61
N GLU A 882 -28.84 -11.48 15.70
CA GLU A 882 -29.46 -10.39 16.46
C GLU A 882 -29.43 -9.05 15.71
N HIS A 883 -28.63 -8.98 14.66
CA HIS A 883 -28.13 -7.73 14.10
C HIS A 883 -28.40 -7.61 12.60
N VAL A 884 -28.26 -8.73 11.89
CA VAL A 884 -28.61 -8.87 10.48
C VAL A 884 -29.53 -10.06 10.36
N ASP A 885 -30.77 -9.81 9.91
CA ASP A 885 -31.77 -10.87 9.67
C ASP A 885 -31.22 -11.87 8.63
N PRO A 886 -30.98 -13.14 9.00
CA PRO A 886 -30.45 -14.15 8.07
C PRO A 886 -31.47 -14.63 7.05
N ALA A 887 -32.77 -14.39 7.26
CA ALA A 887 -33.85 -14.93 6.43
C ALA A 887 -33.76 -14.56 4.94
N PRO A 888 -33.55 -13.28 4.53
CA PRO A 888 -33.41 -12.94 3.11
C PRO A 888 -32.20 -13.64 2.48
N TYR A 889 -31.02 -13.55 3.11
CA TYR A 889 -29.78 -14.13 2.58
C TYR A 889 -29.81 -15.66 2.45
N LEU A 890 -30.51 -16.35 3.36
CA LEU A 890 -30.74 -17.78 3.23
C LEU A 890 -31.57 -18.10 1.99
N ASN A 891 -32.65 -17.36 1.74
CA ASN A 891 -33.52 -17.60 0.60
C ASN A 891 -32.77 -17.32 -0.71
N ASP A 892 -31.95 -16.27 -0.75
CA ASP A 892 -31.09 -15.94 -1.89
C ASP A 892 -30.09 -17.07 -2.16
N CYS A 893 -29.39 -17.56 -1.12
CA CYS A 893 -28.48 -18.70 -1.22
C CYS A 893 -29.16 -19.95 -1.78
N VAL A 894 -30.36 -20.27 -1.27
CA VAL A 894 -31.13 -21.44 -1.73
C VAL A 894 -31.53 -21.29 -3.20
N TYR A 895 -31.92 -20.09 -3.61
CA TYR A 895 -32.26 -19.79 -5.00
C TYR A 895 -31.03 -19.96 -5.90
N ASP A 896 -29.91 -19.32 -5.56
CA ASP A 896 -28.68 -19.36 -6.35
C ASP A 896 -28.13 -20.78 -6.50
N VAL A 897 -27.99 -21.52 -5.40
CA VAL A 897 -27.47 -22.90 -5.43
C VAL A 897 -28.42 -23.82 -6.22
N CYS A 898 -29.73 -23.66 -6.08
CA CYS A 898 -30.68 -24.52 -6.77
C CYS A 898 -30.83 -24.21 -8.26
N VAL A 899 -30.78 -22.93 -8.65
CA VAL A 899 -31.03 -22.50 -10.03
C VAL A 899 -29.74 -22.41 -10.84
N LEU A 900 -28.64 -21.99 -10.23
CA LEU A 900 -27.36 -21.71 -10.90
C LEU A 900 -26.28 -22.75 -10.63
N GLY A 901 -26.39 -23.49 -9.52
CA GLY A 901 -25.51 -24.60 -9.13
C GLY A 901 -24.57 -24.29 -7.96
N ASP A 902 -23.86 -25.32 -7.50
CA ASP A 902 -23.03 -25.27 -6.27
C ASP A 902 -21.90 -24.22 -6.32
N ASP A 903 -21.45 -23.80 -7.52
CA ASP A 903 -20.42 -22.77 -7.72
C ASP A 903 -20.79 -21.40 -7.10
N PHE A 904 -22.08 -21.17 -6.79
CA PHE A 904 -22.60 -19.92 -6.22
C PHE A 904 -22.78 -19.95 -4.70
N LEU A 905 -22.59 -21.11 -4.06
CA LEU A 905 -22.75 -21.28 -2.61
C LEU A 905 -21.86 -20.30 -1.83
N CYS A 906 -20.58 -20.23 -2.18
CA CYS A 906 -19.62 -19.38 -1.48
C CYS A 906 -19.92 -17.88 -1.66
N GLY A 907 -20.39 -17.46 -2.84
CA GLY A 907 -20.76 -16.07 -3.11
C GLY A 907 -21.97 -15.63 -2.28
N ALA A 908 -22.98 -16.49 -2.16
CA ALA A 908 -24.18 -16.21 -1.36
C ALA A 908 -23.87 -16.16 0.15
N ILE A 909 -23.05 -17.09 0.66
CA ILE A 909 -22.60 -17.06 2.07
C ILE A 909 -21.75 -15.81 2.33
N GLN A 910 -20.82 -15.48 1.42
CA GLN A 910 -19.98 -14.30 1.54
C GLN A 910 -20.80 -13.02 1.63
N THR A 911 -21.94 -12.94 0.92
CA THR A 911 -22.84 -11.78 0.99
C THR A 911 -23.39 -11.56 2.40
N TYR A 912 -23.83 -12.62 3.09
CA TYR A 912 -24.27 -12.52 4.48
C TYR A 912 -23.13 -12.16 5.42
N VAL A 913 -21.94 -12.74 5.20
CA VAL A 913 -20.74 -12.42 5.99
C VAL A 913 -20.34 -10.94 5.81
N SER A 914 -20.38 -10.40 4.60
CA SER A 914 -20.08 -8.98 4.35
C SER A 914 -21.15 -8.07 4.97
N ALA A 915 -22.45 -8.43 4.92
CA ALA A 915 -23.50 -7.72 5.63
C ALA A 915 -23.26 -7.72 7.15
N CYS A 916 -22.85 -8.87 7.70
CA CYS A 916 -22.49 -9.03 9.09
C CYS A 916 -21.30 -8.15 9.50
N GLN A 917 -20.25 -8.12 8.67
CA GLN A 917 -19.06 -7.30 8.89
C GLN A 917 -19.33 -5.80 8.77
N SER A 918 -20.35 -5.42 7.99
CA SER A 918 -20.78 -4.01 7.84
C SER A 918 -21.60 -3.50 9.01
N TRP A 919 -22.16 -4.40 9.82
CA TRP A 919 -22.95 -4.08 11.00
C TRP A 919 -22.03 -4.03 12.23
N ASP A 920 -22.27 -3.01 13.07
CA ASP A 920 -21.36 -2.43 14.06
C ASP A 920 -21.08 -3.31 15.32
N GLY A 921 -20.79 -4.60 15.16
CA GLY A 921 -20.61 -5.51 16.29
C GLY A 921 -19.97 -6.86 15.98
N MET A 922 -18.68 -7.00 16.35
CA MET A 922 -17.95 -8.25 16.64
C MET A 922 -17.77 -9.28 15.50
N CYS A 923 -16.52 -9.51 15.12
CA CYS A 923 -16.05 -10.87 14.82
C CYS A 923 -14.67 -11.05 15.47
N PRO A 924 -14.48 -11.98 16.44
CA PRO A 924 -13.17 -12.31 16.97
C PRO A 924 -12.40 -13.09 15.90
N CYS A 925 -11.29 -12.55 15.41
CA CYS A 925 -10.33 -13.31 14.61
C CYS A 925 -9.80 -14.48 15.43
N GLY A 926 -10.36 -15.67 15.21
CA GLY A 926 -9.95 -16.90 15.87
C GLY A 926 -10.94 -18.03 15.62
N LYS A 927 -10.71 -18.77 14.52
CA LYS A 927 -11.43 -19.96 14.01
C LYS A 927 -12.49 -19.68 12.95
N LEU A 928 -12.10 -19.80 11.68
CA LEU A 928 -12.87 -20.46 10.61
C LEU A 928 -11.95 -20.58 9.39
N TRP A 929 -11.30 -21.74 9.28
CA TRP A 929 -10.80 -22.28 8.02
C TRP A 929 -11.74 -23.44 7.70
N LEU A 930 -12.41 -23.39 6.54
CA LEU A 930 -12.91 -24.55 5.82
C LEU A 930 -12.82 -24.26 4.32
#